data_AF-A0A921JN34-F1
#
_entry.id   AF-A0A921JN34-F1
#
_cell.length_a   1.000
_cell.length_b   1.000
_cell.length_c   1.000
_cell.angle_alpha   90.00
_cell.angle_beta   90.00
_cell.angle_gamma   90.00
#
_symmetry.space_group_name_H-M   'P 1'
#
loop_
_entity.id
_entity.type
_entity.pdbx_description
1 polymer ?
#
loop_
_entity_poly.entity_id
_entity_poly.type
_entity_poly.pdbx_seq_one_letter_code
_entity_poly.pdbx_strand_id
1 'polypeptide(L)'
;MLQALNLSMNKSTTNLSRVELRDSDKGEILESFILNSDGTPYDLSGKSLVFNENKDGDKFVSDPNVTIVDARIGHITYQLHDQVHSAPGTAWFDIIQDGAKIDSTTDFYIEVRDGLKCTVYNTTYISDLEKLKRQMEALIQQAEGELKAELQKAEQQLNQELQNFRTQYNSLSADFQNQFKTAQNARQQDYNNQKDAINADWLNTKNNINKNALDTINAIKSNAKQVLDEDQANWNAKQTQWDSTFSAIVKEWQVKTNSLNATVQDLTNKFNTIIGQVSDLINNKLPTMNAKADAIQAKVNELRASLDQIDWISVAHKTDNSGGVNLLANTATFIGFNNFGNVGVHDGGYGIDVIAGHKNETNINLVKTRIMHIYGDAARYAPLGFSQNVFLTAGTYTLSFVARTNQAGQPDFHFSLYSDWTDQHGGAPLGTSDGVNSTWGRHSLTFTVPQDHEHASLRLQQYDDAPLPGGSLYFANLKLESGSIATDWCQSYLDFDRLDGQHDPIDAPDFNNLTSTGIYMITQPDHGKNNPTANWGILKVDNADDNRIEQEYYEDVANGSIYHRQCVDGSWRPWKKVASIDDVNTRLPLAGGSMNKGSFINWNGGGINDRSGNIGGLLWQGATDNIRIFADENGNDNLDLAIQLGDDNSNHISIRDKDGTERAAITADGQFTGRTDWAYVINTGIHNPTLGRLITNSNTWNDIIGEDNGDYALTAIRDESNGQGNTIGNFSSGIVFGGSDTKGILNVAYNIPQARIIGGNGNGPVWHKDIAWKDDLKINVVRSYDIEKNQAGPVTSETLGSQWVVDQGTLAAFADAHRDVRNHTDFRYPTDITSNTAINLNNDPYLDTGIYKIENCAIINGPWAAVDARRRLFLRVAKYDDNSIFQTINYNNGELYSRCVSKTNNSYPEWSKFATMNSINDLSDRLHNFTMQQAMFQHNFTMQQAMFQHRVDYDSPSGTISDDTVDFNNYRETGIVKVVNCLIQNGPYKSDNRHTVFLKITNLDGQTQYQTVYEGDNLYGRKLYNGSGQWHKYTNTPI
;
A
#
# COMPACT_ATOMS: atom_id res chain seq x y z
N MET A 1 -119.54 89.96 -23.07
CA MET A 1 -120.89 89.53 -23.49
C MET A 1 -121.72 90.79 -23.64
N LEU A 2 -122.35 90.97 -24.79
CA LEU A 2 -123.04 92.21 -25.16
C LEU A 2 -124.50 92.18 -24.71
N GLN A 3 -125.18 93.33 -24.72
CA GLN A 3 -126.60 93.40 -24.37
C GLN A 3 -127.43 92.59 -25.37
N ALA A 4 -128.32 91.72 -24.87
CA ALA A 4 -129.17 90.90 -25.73
C ALA A 4 -130.20 91.75 -26.50
N LEU A 5 -130.43 91.42 -27.77
CA LEU A 5 -131.33 92.16 -28.66
C LEU A 5 -132.60 91.37 -29.00
N ASN A 6 -133.74 92.06 -29.06
CA ASN A 6 -134.97 91.50 -29.63
C ASN A 6 -135.14 92.07 -31.04
N LEU A 7 -135.02 91.22 -32.05
CA LEU A 7 -135.02 91.61 -33.44
C LEU A 7 -136.29 91.06 -34.11
N SER A 8 -137.18 91.97 -34.51
CA SER A 8 -138.42 91.60 -35.18
C SER A 8 -138.22 91.46 -36.68
N MET A 9 -139.07 90.70 -37.36
CA MET A 9 -139.17 90.67 -38.82
C MET A 9 -139.96 91.88 -39.38
N ASN A 10 -140.55 92.72 -38.52
CA ASN A 10 -141.30 93.91 -38.95
C ASN A 10 -140.38 95.09 -39.29
N LYS A 11 -140.00 95.21 -40.57
CA LYS A 11 -139.08 96.23 -41.11
C LYS A 11 -139.64 97.66 -41.11
N SER A 12 -140.86 97.90 -40.61
CA SER A 12 -141.46 99.24 -40.54
C SER A 12 -141.13 100.01 -39.25
N THR A 13 -140.47 99.40 -38.28
CA THR A 13 -140.10 100.05 -37.02
C THR A 13 -138.91 101.00 -37.20
N THR A 14 -139.05 102.26 -36.80
CA THR A 14 -138.00 103.28 -36.96
C THR A 14 -137.00 103.36 -35.81
N ASN A 15 -137.28 102.74 -34.66
CA ASN A 15 -136.35 102.65 -33.55
C ASN A 15 -135.50 101.36 -33.67
N LEU A 16 -134.32 101.48 -34.27
CA LEU A 16 -133.37 100.37 -34.41
C LEU A 16 -132.51 100.26 -33.15
N SER A 17 -132.25 99.04 -32.71
CA SER A 17 -131.40 98.78 -31.54
C SER A 17 -129.92 99.11 -31.85
N ARG A 18 -129.12 99.44 -30.83
CA ARG A 18 -127.70 99.78 -30.98
C ARG A 18 -126.80 98.94 -30.08
N VAL A 19 -125.69 98.46 -30.63
CA VAL A 19 -124.62 97.74 -29.93
C VAL A 19 -123.32 98.54 -30.03
N GLU A 20 -122.66 98.81 -28.90
CA GLU A 20 -121.39 99.56 -28.87
C GLU A 20 -120.20 98.63 -28.59
N LEU A 21 -119.15 98.77 -29.41
CA LEU A 21 -117.92 97.98 -29.39
C LEU A 21 -116.68 98.89 -29.41
N ARG A 22 -115.49 98.33 -29.19
CA ARG A 22 -114.19 99.03 -29.31
C ARG A 22 -113.29 98.37 -30.34
N ASP A 23 -112.48 99.14 -31.07
CA ASP A 23 -111.62 98.61 -32.14
C ASP A 23 -110.56 97.61 -31.65
N SER A 24 -110.15 97.71 -30.38
CA SER A 24 -109.17 96.85 -29.72
C SER A 24 -109.70 95.49 -29.25
N ASP A 25 -111.01 95.35 -29.09
CA ASP A 25 -111.59 94.17 -28.44
C ASP A 25 -111.90 93.08 -29.49
N LYS A 26 -111.90 91.81 -29.07
CA LYS A 26 -112.11 90.62 -29.93
C LYS A 26 -112.86 89.53 -29.18
N GLY A 27 -113.71 88.79 -29.90
CA GLY A 27 -114.37 87.58 -29.40
C GLY A 27 -115.62 87.77 -28.53
N GLU A 28 -116.22 88.95 -28.48
CA GLU A 28 -117.49 89.17 -27.77
C GLU A 28 -118.67 88.44 -28.40
N ILE A 29 -119.60 88.01 -27.57
CA ILE A 29 -120.81 87.29 -28.00
C ILE A 29 -122.02 88.21 -27.91
N LEU A 30 -122.76 88.28 -29.01
CA LEU A 30 -124.07 88.91 -29.16
C LEU A 30 -125.16 87.85 -29.00
N GLU A 31 -126.02 88.01 -28.01
CA GLU A 31 -127.21 87.20 -27.80
C GLU A 31 -128.43 87.89 -28.40
N SER A 32 -129.35 87.19 -29.06
CA SER A 32 -130.51 87.80 -29.71
C SER A 32 -131.72 86.86 -29.80
N PHE A 33 -132.92 87.43 -29.77
CA PHE A 33 -134.18 86.72 -29.96
C PHE A 33 -134.91 87.23 -31.20
N ILE A 34 -135.21 86.32 -32.12
CA ILE A 34 -135.87 86.62 -33.39
C ILE A 34 -137.38 86.50 -33.22
N LEU A 35 -138.11 87.55 -33.58
CA LEU A 35 -139.56 87.66 -33.39
C LEU A 35 -140.27 87.88 -34.73
N ASN A 36 -141.45 87.29 -34.92
CA ASN A 36 -142.36 87.58 -36.02
C ASN A 36 -142.73 89.07 -36.09
N SER A 37 -143.34 89.48 -37.19
CA SER A 37 -143.74 90.89 -37.39
C SER A 37 -144.81 91.38 -36.41
N ASP A 38 -145.50 90.47 -35.72
CA ASP A 38 -146.48 90.74 -34.66
C ASP A 38 -145.88 90.73 -33.24
N GLY A 39 -144.57 90.47 -33.11
CA GLY A 39 -143.83 90.46 -31.84
C GLY A 39 -143.80 89.11 -31.12
N THR A 40 -144.43 88.06 -31.66
CA THR A 40 -144.31 86.69 -31.11
C THR A 40 -142.98 86.02 -31.52
N PRO A 41 -142.46 85.02 -30.78
CA PRO A 41 -141.21 84.35 -31.15
C PRO A 41 -141.26 83.66 -32.52
N TYR A 42 -140.18 83.80 -33.31
CA TYR A 42 -140.04 83.20 -34.64
C TYR A 42 -139.41 81.80 -34.55
N ASP A 43 -140.09 80.76 -35.04
CA ASP A 43 -139.56 79.38 -34.98
C ASP A 43 -138.50 79.12 -36.08
N LEU A 44 -137.27 78.91 -35.63
CA LEU A 44 -136.07 78.67 -36.45
C LEU A 44 -135.82 77.18 -36.73
N SER A 45 -136.75 76.28 -36.37
CA SER A 45 -136.57 74.83 -36.59
C SER A 45 -136.36 74.53 -38.09
N GLY A 46 -135.27 73.81 -38.40
CA GLY A 46 -134.87 73.48 -39.77
C GLY A 46 -134.28 74.64 -40.58
N LYS A 47 -133.99 75.78 -39.93
CA LYS A 47 -133.42 76.97 -40.57
C LYS A 47 -132.02 77.25 -40.03
N SER A 48 -131.23 78.00 -40.78
CA SER A 48 -129.96 78.57 -40.33
C SER A 48 -129.97 80.09 -40.49
N LEU A 49 -129.01 80.77 -39.85
CA LEU A 49 -128.91 82.22 -39.93
C LEU A 49 -127.50 82.63 -40.36
N VAL A 50 -127.46 83.71 -41.12
CA VAL A 50 -126.21 84.38 -41.51
C VAL A 50 -126.23 85.78 -40.94
N PHE A 51 -125.23 86.10 -40.13
CA PHE A 51 -125.00 87.46 -39.68
C PHE A 51 -124.48 88.28 -40.85
N ASN A 52 -125.07 89.45 -41.07
CA ASN A 52 -124.64 90.38 -42.09
C ASN A 52 -124.46 91.76 -41.48
N GLU A 53 -123.38 92.43 -41.85
CA GLU A 53 -123.17 93.83 -41.52
C GLU A 53 -122.61 94.55 -42.73
N ASN A 54 -123.30 95.63 -43.10
CA ASN A 54 -122.77 96.59 -44.04
C ASN A 54 -122.11 97.72 -43.25
N LYS A 55 -120.79 97.84 -43.39
CA LYS A 55 -120.00 98.84 -42.69
C LYS A 55 -120.03 100.18 -43.42
N ASP A 56 -119.89 101.25 -42.66
CA ASP A 56 -119.71 102.60 -43.19
C ASP A 56 -118.40 102.64 -44.00
N GLY A 57 -118.49 102.60 -45.34
CA GLY A 57 -117.35 102.61 -46.27
C GLY A 57 -117.25 101.44 -47.27
N ASP A 58 -118.38 100.90 -47.74
CA ASP A 58 -118.48 99.85 -48.78
C ASP A 58 -117.77 98.52 -48.45
N LYS A 59 -117.66 98.18 -47.17
CA LYS A 59 -117.15 96.88 -46.72
C LYS A 59 -118.27 96.09 -46.06
N PHE A 60 -118.31 94.79 -46.33
CA PHE A 60 -119.39 93.91 -45.89
C PHE A 60 -118.81 92.73 -45.10
N VAL A 61 -119.44 92.41 -43.96
CA VAL A 61 -119.19 91.18 -43.21
C VAL A 61 -120.40 90.28 -43.38
N SER A 62 -120.18 89.05 -43.82
CA SER A 62 -121.20 88.01 -43.91
C SER A 62 -120.64 86.74 -43.29
N ASP A 63 -121.28 86.27 -42.22
CA ASP A 63 -120.78 85.15 -41.43
C ASP A 63 -121.91 84.17 -41.08
N PRO A 64 -121.86 82.92 -41.58
CA PRO A 64 -122.89 81.92 -41.30
C PRO A 64 -122.75 81.27 -39.92
N ASN A 65 -121.73 81.60 -39.12
CA ASN A 65 -121.45 80.93 -37.83
C ASN A 65 -122.34 81.39 -36.67
N VAL A 66 -123.65 81.49 -36.91
CA VAL A 66 -124.65 81.82 -35.89
C VAL A 66 -125.15 80.55 -35.23
N THR A 67 -125.12 80.50 -33.89
CA THR A 67 -125.58 79.34 -33.14
C THR A 67 -127.02 79.56 -32.67
N ILE A 68 -127.94 78.68 -33.08
CA ILE A 68 -129.30 78.66 -32.55
C ILE A 68 -129.27 77.92 -31.21
N VAL A 69 -129.63 78.61 -30.14
CA VAL A 69 -129.65 78.04 -28.79
C VAL A 69 -130.98 77.37 -28.51
N ASP A 70 -132.09 78.02 -28.90
CA ASP A 70 -133.42 77.41 -28.89
C ASP A 70 -134.24 77.88 -30.10
N ALA A 71 -134.49 76.93 -31.00
CA ALA A 71 -135.14 77.21 -32.27
C ALA A 71 -136.61 77.63 -32.12
N ARG A 72 -137.36 77.10 -31.15
CA ARG A 72 -138.82 77.33 -31.06
C ARG A 72 -139.19 78.72 -30.60
N ILE A 73 -138.29 79.37 -29.88
CA ILE A 73 -138.47 80.74 -29.39
C ILE A 73 -137.56 81.75 -30.10
N GLY A 74 -136.92 81.34 -31.20
CA GLY A 74 -136.06 82.22 -31.99
C GLY A 74 -134.79 82.68 -31.29
N HIS A 75 -134.28 81.95 -30.28
CA HIS A 75 -133.12 82.38 -29.49
C HIS A 75 -131.79 81.96 -30.12
N ILE A 76 -130.90 82.92 -30.33
CA ILE A 76 -129.60 82.75 -30.96
C ILE A 76 -128.47 83.42 -30.18
N THR A 77 -127.25 82.93 -30.39
CA THR A 77 -126.02 83.60 -30.00
C THR A 77 -125.03 83.61 -31.15
N TYR A 78 -124.31 84.71 -31.31
CA TYR A 78 -123.27 84.88 -32.33
C TYR A 78 -122.03 85.52 -31.72
N GLN A 79 -120.87 84.87 -31.87
CA GLN A 79 -119.59 85.49 -31.53
C GLN A 79 -119.21 86.45 -32.65
N LEU A 80 -119.09 87.74 -32.36
CA LEU A 80 -118.79 88.75 -33.37
C LEU A 80 -117.44 88.46 -34.03
N HIS A 81 -117.44 88.34 -35.34
CA HIS A 81 -116.22 88.17 -36.13
C HIS A 81 -115.26 89.34 -35.92
N ASP A 82 -113.95 89.09 -35.88
CA ASP A 82 -112.92 90.10 -35.56
C ASP A 82 -112.98 91.36 -36.44
N GLN A 83 -113.52 91.21 -37.67
CA GLN A 83 -113.71 92.32 -38.61
C GLN A 83 -114.86 93.26 -38.24
N VAL A 84 -115.82 92.85 -37.40
CA VAL A 84 -116.94 93.70 -36.94
C VAL A 84 -116.42 94.91 -36.15
N HIS A 85 -115.30 94.80 -35.46
CA HIS A 85 -114.72 95.93 -34.70
C HIS A 85 -113.93 96.92 -35.55
N SER A 86 -113.91 96.79 -36.88
CA SER A 86 -113.07 97.66 -37.72
C SER A 86 -113.69 99.02 -38.05
N ALA A 87 -115.03 99.13 -38.06
CA ALA A 87 -115.76 100.37 -38.30
C ALA A 87 -117.24 100.21 -37.88
N PRO A 88 -117.97 101.31 -37.59
CA PRO A 88 -119.41 101.26 -37.41
C PRO A 88 -120.15 100.74 -38.66
N GLY A 89 -121.37 100.24 -38.47
CA GLY A 89 -122.18 99.72 -39.57
C GLY A 89 -123.61 99.36 -39.18
N THR A 90 -124.41 99.03 -40.19
CA THR A 90 -125.78 98.51 -40.05
C THR A 90 -125.76 97.01 -40.24
N ALA A 91 -126.27 96.28 -39.25
CA ALA A 91 -126.27 94.82 -39.21
C ALA A 91 -127.67 94.21 -39.15
N TRP A 92 -127.82 92.98 -39.64
CA TRP A 92 -129.04 92.18 -39.57
C TRP A 92 -128.73 90.69 -39.68
N PHE A 93 -129.71 89.84 -39.42
CA PHE A 93 -129.60 88.41 -39.67
C PHE A 93 -130.50 87.97 -40.83
N ASP A 94 -129.93 87.23 -41.77
CA ASP A 94 -130.67 86.56 -42.84
C ASP A 94 -131.03 85.15 -42.40
N ILE A 95 -132.28 84.75 -42.63
CA ILE A 95 -132.79 83.42 -42.30
C ILE A 95 -132.85 82.59 -43.57
N ILE A 96 -132.17 81.45 -43.53
CA ILE A 96 -131.97 80.55 -44.67
C ILE A 96 -132.69 79.22 -44.39
N GLN A 97 -133.42 78.72 -45.39
CA GLN A 97 -134.00 77.38 -45.38
C GLN A 97 -133.74 76.70 -46.72
N ASP A 98 -133.29 75.44 -46.69
CA ASP A 98 -132.94 74.63 -47.86
C ASP A 98 -132.01 75.36 -48.87
N GLY A 99 -131.08 76.17 -48.34
CA GLY A 99 -130.07 76.90 -49.10
C GLY A 99 -130.51 78.24 -49.70
N ALA A 100 -131.78 78.64 -49.55
CA ALA A 100 -132.29 79.93 -50.02
C ALA A 100 -132.65 80.86 -48.85
N LYS A 101 -132.37 82.17 -49.01
CA LYS A 101 -132.82 83.20 -48.07
C LYS A 101 -134.34 83.33 -48.14
N ILE A 102 -135.01 83.05 -47.02
CA ILE A 102 -136.47 83.14 -46.93
C ILE A 102 -136.95 84.42 -46.25
N ASP A 103 -136.15 84.99 -45.36
CA ASP A 103 -136.46 86.29 -44.73
C ASP A 103 -135.21 86.92 -44.07
N SER A 104 -135.37 88.09 -43.45
CA SER A 104 -134.34 88.78 -42.67
C SER A 104 -134.92 89.59 -41.53
N THR A 105 -134.15 89.76 -40.45
CA THR A 105 -134.55 90.61 -39.32
C THR A 105 -134.62 92.08 -39.70
N THR A 106 -135.19 92.91 -38.83
CA THR A 106 -134.93 94.34 -38.80
C THR A 106 -133.45 94.59 -38.56
N ASP A 107 -132.98 95.71 -39.09
CA ASP A 107 -131.61 96.15 -38.91
C ASP A 107 -131.34 96.59 -37.45
N PHE A 108 -130.07 96.59 -37.07
CA PHE A 108 -129.58 97.20 -35.84
C PHE A 108 -128.21 97.82 -36.11
N TYR A 109 -127.84 98.84 -35.34
CA TYR A 109 -126.59 99.55 -35.54
C TYR A 109 -125.48 99.03 -34.64
N ILE A 110 -124.31 98.84 -35.22
CA ILE A 110 -123.07 98.60 -34.48
C ILE A 110 -122.24 99.87 -34.53
N GLU A 111 -121.91 100.43 -33.37
CA GLU A 111 -120.93 101.52 -33.25
C GLU A 111 -119.61 101.00 -32.72
N VAL A 112 -118.52 101.39 -33.35
CA VAL A 112 -117.15 101.10 -32.89
C VAL A 112 -116.51 102.38 -32.39
N ARG A 113 -116.03 102.37 -31.14
CA ARG A 113 -115.29 103.48 -30.52
C ARG A 113 -113.78 103.21 -30.53
N ASP A 114 -112.99 104.28 -30.64
CA ASP A 114 -111.52 104.19 -30.63
C ASP A 114 -110.96 103.73 -29.28
N GLY A 115 -110.09 102.72 -29.31
CA GLY A 115 -109.18 102.36 -28.22
C GLY A 115 -107.92 103.26 -28.21
N LEU A 116 -107.30 103.44 -27.02
CA LEU A 116 -106.14 104.30 -26.83
C LEU A 116 -104.96 103.94 -27.78
N LYS A 117 -104.52 104.89 -28.63
CA LYS A 117 -103.34 104.77 -29.51
C LYS A 117 -102.27 105.82 -29.21
N CYS A 118 -101.02 105.37 -29.12
CA CYS A 118 -99.77 106.13 -29.35
C CYS A 118 -98.69 105.11 -29.85
N THR A 119 -98.64 104.79 -31.16
CA THR A 119 -97.72 105.27 -32.24
C THR A 119 -96.21 105.04 -31.97
N VAL A 120 -95.41 104.31 -32.77
CA VAL A 120 -95.43 104.00 -34.23
C VAL A 120 -94.86 102.60 -34.51
N TYR A 121 -95.56 101.85 -35.38
CA TYR A 121 -95.23 100.54 -35.95
C TYR A 121 -94.38 100.63 -37.23
N ASN A 122 -93.58 99.59 -37.50
CA ASN A 122 -93.47 99.01 -38.86
C ASN A 122 -93.20 97.50 -38.78
N THR A 123 -94.26 96.70 -38.92
CA THR A 123 -94.25 95.23 -38.89
C THR A 123 -94.43 94.67 -40.30
N THR A 124 -93.33 94.22 -40.89
CA THR A 124 -93.32 93.20 -41.96
C THR A 124 -92.13 92.23 -41.87
N TYR A 125 -91.09 92.51 -41.06
CA TYR A 125 -89.91 91.62 -40.93
C TYR A 125 -89.88 90.73 -39.68
N ILE A 126 -90.63 91.05 -38.63
CA ILE A 126 -90.47 90.41 -37.30
C ILE A 126 -90.95 88.95 -37.31
N SER A 127 -92.05 88.62 -37.97
CA SER A 127 -92.55 87.24 -38.04
C SER A 127 -91.64 86.30 -38.82
N ASP A 128 -91.00 86.80 -39.89
CA ASP A 128 -90.07 86.00 -40.71
C ASP A 128 -88.69 85.88 -40.03
N LEU A 129 -88.25 86.93 -39.32
CA LEU A 129 -87.07 86.87 -38.45
C LEU A 129 -87.25 85.89 -37.29
N GLU A 130 -88.45 85.81 -36.69
CA GLU A 130 -88.76 84.82 -35.64
C GLU A 130 -88.81 83.38 -36.17
N LYS A 131 -89.22 83.16 -37.43
CA LYS A 131 -89.13 81.85 -38.07
C LYS A 131 -87.67 81.47 -38.39
N LEU A 132 -86.88 82.40 -38.94
CA LEU A 132 -85.46 82.20 -39.22
C LEU A 132 -84.67 81.90 -37.94
N LYS A 133 -84.96 82.60 -36.84
CA LYS A 133 -84.36 82.34 -35.53
C LYS A 133 -84.59 80.90 -35.06
N ARG A 134 -85.84 80.41 -35.14
CA ARG A 134 -86.15 79.01 -34.75
C ARG A 134 -85.47 77.98 -35.65
N GLN A 135 -85.34 78.25 -36.96
CA GLN A 135 -84.60 77.36 -37.86
C GLN A 135 -83.09 77.35 -37.58
N MET A 136 -82.49 78.50 -37.28
CA MET A 136 -81.09 78.58 -36.87
C MET A 136 -80.84 77.86 -35.53
N GLU A 137 -81.73 78.00 -34.54
CA GLU A 137 -81.62 77.27 -33.27
C GLU A 137 -81.70 75.75 -33.46
N ALA A 138 -82.55 75.26 -34.37
CA ALA A 138 -82.64 73.84 -34.70
C ALA A 138 -81.39 73.31 -35.41
N LEU A 139 -80.84 74.07 -36.38
CA LEU A 139 -79.61 73.70 -37.08
C LEU A 139 -78.39 73.68 -36.14
N ILE A 140 -78.29 74.63 -35.21
CA ILE A 140 -77.22 74.65 -34.20
C ILE A 140 -77.32 73.42 -33.29
N GLN A 141 -78.51 73.07 -32.82
CA GLN A 141 -78.69 71.87 -31.99
C GLN A 141 -78.36 70.57 -32.75
N GLN A 142 -78.70 70.50 -34.03
CA GLN A 142 -78.33 69.35 -34.87
C GLN A 142 -76.82 69.26 -35.06
N ALA A 143 -76.15 70.38 -35.37
CA ALA A 143 -74.70 70.42 -35.53
C ALA A 143 -73.96 70.09 -34.22
N GLU A 144 -74.44 70.57 -33.07
CA GLU A 144 -73.90 70.18 -31.75
C GLU A 144 -74.08 68.68 -31.47
N GLY A 145 -75.24 68.11 -31.85
CA GLY A 145 -75.50 66.68 -31.73
C GLY A 145 -74.59 65.82 -32.60
N GLU A 146 -74.39 66.21 -33.85
CA GLU A 146 -73.50 65.54 -34.81
C GLU A 146 -72.04 65.63 -34.37
N LEU A 147 -71.57 66.82 -33.96
CA LEU A 147 -70.22 67.03 -33.45
C LEU A 147 -69.95 66.19 -32.20
N LYS A 148 -70.91 66.09 -31.27
CA LYS A 148 -70.78 65.27 -30.07
C LYS A 148 -70.71 63.78 -30.39
N ALA A 149 -71.46 63.32 -31.39
CA ALA A 149 -71.41 61.93 -31.85
C ALA A 149 -70.09 61.59 -32.55
N GLU A 150 -69.53 62.50 -33.35
CA GLU A 150 -68.21 62.32 -33.95
C GLU A 150 -67.08 62.31 -32.90
N LEU A 151 -67.13 63.22 -31.92
CA LEU A 151 -66.18 63.24 -30.80
C LEU A 151 -66.21 61.92 -30.01
N GLN A 152 -67.40 61.37 -29.73
CA GLN A 152 -67.53 60.08 -29.06
C GLN A 152 -66.96 58.93 -29.90
N LYS A 153 -67.16 58.92 -31.23
CA LYS A 153 -66.58 57.91 -32.11
C LYS A 153 -65.06 58.01 -32.14
N ALA A 154 -64.51 59.22 -32.22
CA ALA A 154 -63.06 59.45 -32.18
C ALA A 154 -62.46 59.00 -30.84
N GLU A 155 -63.12 59.28 -29.72
CA GLU A 155 -62.69 58.83 -28.39
C GLU A 155 -62.73 57.30 -28.25
N GLN A 156 -63.76 56.64 -28.79
CA GLN A 156 -63.84 55.18 -28.83
C GLN A 156 -62.75 54.55 -29.70
N GLN A 157 -62.48 55.11 -30.89
CA GLN A 157 -61.41 54.65 -31.76
C GLN A 157 -60.04 54.81 -31.11
N LEU A 158 -59.75 55.97 -30.51
CA LEU A 158 -58.50 56.21 -29.80
C LEU A 158 -58.29 55.24 -28.64
N ASN A 159 -59.35 54.97 -27.85
CA ASN A 159 -59.29 53.99 -26.76
C ASN A 159 -59.03 52.57 -27.28
N GLN A 160 -59.64 52.19 -28.40
CA GLN A 160 -59.41 50.88 -29.02
C GLN A 160 -57.97 50.74 -29.53
N GLU A 161 -57.43 51.78 -30.17
CA GLU A 161 -56.03 51.79 -30.64
C GLU A 161 -55.04 51.71 -29.47
N LEU A 162 -55.28 52.44 -28.38
CA LEU A 162 -54.46 52.36 -27.17
C LEU A 162 -54.50 50.96 -26.52
N GLN A 163 -55.66 50.31 -26.52
CA GLN A 163 -55.78 48.92 -26.05
C GLN A 163 -55.03 47.94 -26.95
N ASN A 164 -55.14 48.10 -28.27
CA ASN A 164 -54.41 47.28 -29.24
C ASN A 164 -52.89 47.43 -29.06
N PHE A 165 -52.42 48.68 -28.88
CA PHE A 165 -51.01 48.97 -28.64
C PHE A 165 -50.52 48.33 -27.33
N ARG A 166 -51.26 48.47 -26.22
CA ARG A 166 -50.92 47.82 -24.94
C ARG A 166 -50.84 46.30 -25.08
N THR A 167 -51.76 45.70 -25.82
CA THR A 167 -51.78 44.25 -26.05
C THR A 167 -50.56 43.80 -26.85
N GLN A 168 -50.20 44.51 -27.92
CA GLN A 168 -49.00 44.23 -28.70
C GLN A 168 -47.72 44.39 -27.87
N TYR A 169 -47.61 45.45 -27.09
CA TYR A 169 -46.47 45.69 -26.21
C TYR A 169 -46.31 44.58 -25.17
N ASN A 170 -47.40 44.17 -24.52
CA ASN A 170 -47.37 43.11 -23.52
C ASN A 170 -46.98 41.76 -24.13
N SER A 171 -47.49 41.43 -25.32
CA SER A 171 -47.11 40.20 -26.04
C SER A 171 -45.63 40.20 -26.42
N LEU A 172 -45.11 41.31 -26.93
CA LEU A 172 -43.69 41.44 -27.28
C LEU A 172 -42.78 41.35 -26.04
N SER A 173 -43.18 41.98 -24.94
CA SER A 173 -42.47 41.92 -23.66
C SER A 173 -42.43 40.50 -23.10
N ALA A 174 -43.56 39.78 -23.16
CA ALA A 174 -43.64 38.39 -22.74
C ALA A 174 -42.77 37.47 -23.63
N ASP A 175 -42.77 37.68 -24.94
CA ASP A 175 -41.94 36.92 -25.86
C ASP A 175 -40.45 37.14 -25.59
N PHE A 176 -40.02 38.39 -25.39
CA PHE A 176 -38.64 38.71 -25.02
C PHE A 176 -38.21 38.04 -23.71
N GLN A 177 -39.06 38.07 -22.69
CA GLN A 177 -38.78 37.38 -21.41
C GLN A 177 -38.68 35.87 -21.59
N ASN A 178 -39.53 35.26 -22.42
CA ASN A 178 -39.50 33.84 -22.71
C ASN A 178 -38.24 33.44 -23.49
N GLN A 179 -37.85 34.22 -24.50
CA GLN A 179 -36.60 34.02 -25.24
C GLN A 179 -35.39 34.11 -24.33
N PHE A 180 -35.33 35.12 -23.45
CA PHE A 180 -34.23 35.27 -22.49
C PHE A 180 -34.15 34.09 -21.51
N LYS A 181 -35.30 33.64 -20.99
CA LYS A 181 -35.38 32.49 -20.08
C LYS A 181 -34.96 31.19 -20.77
N THR A 182 -35.34 31.02 -22.03
CA THR A 182 -34.95 29.87 -22.86
C THR A 182 -33.44 29.86 -23.09
N ALA A 183 -32.86 31.01 -23.42
CA ALA A 183 -31.41 31.16 -23.60
C ALA A 183 -30.62 30.96 -22.28
N GLN A 184 -31.18 31.35 -21.13
CA GLN A 184 -30.59 31.05 -19.81
C GLN A 184 -30.60 29.55 -19.53
N ASN A 185 -31.74 28.88 -19.75
CA ASN A 185 -31.87 27.44 -19.53
C ASN A 185 -30.93 26.64 -20.46
N ALA A 186 -30.83 27.04 -21.73
CA ALA A 186 -29.92 26.42 -22.68
C ALA A 186 -28.45 26.54 -22.23
N ARG A 187 -28.03 27.73 -21.78
CA ARG A 187 -26.67 27.93 -21.22
C ARG A 187 -26.41 27.12 -19.95
N GLN A 188 -27.40 27.03 -19.06
CA GLN A 188 -27.27 26.22 -17.85
C GLN A 188 -27.13 24.73 -18.18
N GLN A 189 -27.87 24.26 -19.18
CA GLN A 189 -27.80 22.87 -19.63
C GLN A 189 -26.46 22.59 -20.33
N ASP A 190 -25.96 23.51 -21.14
CA ASP A 190 -24.65 23.36 -21.77
C ASP A 190 -23.51 23.33 -20.74
N TYR A 191 -23.58 24.19 -19.72
CA TYR A 191 -22.65 24.15 -18.58
C TYR A 191 -22.69 22.79 -17.86
N ASN A 192 -23.89 22.25 -17.58
CA ASN A 192 -24.03 20.94 -16.95
C ASN A 192 -23.45 19.83 -17.83
N ASN A 193 -23.73 19.85 -19.14
CA ASN A 193 -23.19 18.88 -20.09
C ASN A 193 -21.65 18.92 -20.14
N GLN A 194 -21.05 20.12 -20.19
CA GLN A 194 -19.60 20.29 -20.18
C GLN A 194 -18.99 19.80 -18.87
N LYS A 195 -19.61 20.11 -17.73
CA LYS A 195 -19.19 19.62 -16.42
C LYS A 195 -19.21 18.09 -16.35
N ASP A 196 -20.28 17.46 -16.85
CA ASP A 196 -20.42 16.01 -16.85
C ASP A 196 -19.40 15.34 -17.79
N ALA A 197 -19.14 15.94 -18.96
CA ALA A 197 -18.10 15.49 -19.87
C ALA A 197 -16.69 15.56 -19.25
N ILE A 198 -16.35 16.67 -18.59
CA ILE A 198 -15.08 16.83 -17.88
C ILE A 198 -14.95 15.82 -16.74
N ASN A 199 -16.02 15.60 -15.97
CA ASN A 199 -16.01 14.61 -14.90
C ASN A 199 -15.83 13.18 -15.42
N ALA A 200 -16.48 12.84 -16.53
CA ALA A 200 -16.31 11.53 -17.18
C ALA A 200 -14.88 11.34 -17.70
N ASP A 201 -14.30 12.36 -18.34
CA ASP A 201 -12.94 12.34 -18.84
C ASP A 201 -11.90 12.23 -17.71
N TRP A 202 -12.13 12.96 -16.61
CA TRP A 202 -11.33 12.84 -15.39
C TRP A 202 -11.41 11.43 -14.80
N LEU A 203 -12.61 10.85 -14.71
CA LEU A 203 -12.79 9.50 -14.17
C LEU A 203 -12.10 8.44 -15.05
N ASN A 204 -12.22 8.58 -16.37
CA ASN A 204 -11.54 7.72 -17.34
C ASN A 204 -10.02 7.85 -17.24
N THR A 205 -9.50 9.08 -17.19
CA THR A 205 -8.07 9.34 -17.02
C THR A 205 -7.53 8.74 -15.72
N LYS A 206 -8.24 8.94 -14.60
CA LYS A 206 -7.90 8.34 -13.31
C LYS A 206 -7.89 6.81 -13.36
N ASN A 207 -8.89 6.21 -13.99
CA ASN A 207 -8.99 4.75 -14.14
C ASN A 207 -7.85 4.20 -15.01
N ASN A 208 -7.48 4.90 -16.08
CA ASN A 208 -6.37 4.52 -16.95
C ASN A 208 -5.02 4.62 -16.23
N ILE A 209 -4.79 5.69 -15.45
CA ILE A 209 -3.58 5.83 -14.63
C ILE A 209 -3.50 4.69 -13.60
N ASN A 210 -4.58 4.42 -12.89
CA ASN A 210 -4.64 3.34 -11.91
C ASN A 210 -4.41 1.98 -12.55
N LYS A 211 -5.00 1.72 -13.73
CA LYS A 211 -4.79 0.50 -14.49
C LYS A 211 -3.33 0.33 -14.91
N ASN A 212 -2.73 1.38 -15.48
CA ASN A 212 -1.32 1.35 -15.90
C ASN A 212 -0.37 1.14 -14.71
N ALA A 213 -0.65 1.77 -13.57
CA ALA A 213 0.12 1.57 -12.34
C ALA A 213 -0.02 0.12 -11.84
N LEU A 214 -1.23 -0.43 -11.83
CA LEU A 214 -1.48 -1.80 -11.42
C LEU A 214 -0.80 -2.81 -12.36
N ASP A 215 -0.88 -2.59 -13.67
CA ASP A 215 -0.25 -3.43 -14.69
C ASP A 215 1.29 -3.38 -14.55
N THR A 216 1.86 -2.20 -14.25
CA THR A 216 3.30 -2.04 -13.95
C THR A 216 3.71 -2.77 -12.68
N ILE A 217 2.95 -2.63 -11.59
CA ILE A 217 3.19 -3.34 -10.33
C ILE A 217 3.13 -4.86 -10.54
N ASN A 218 2.15 -5.34 -11.30
CA ASN A 218 2.02 -6.76 -11.60
C ASN A 218 3.19 -7.28 -12.45
N ALA A 219 3.65 -6.51 -13.44
CA ALA A 219 4.84 -6.85 -14.22
C ALA A 219 6.10 -6.92 -13.33
N ILE A 220 6.30 -5.96 -12.43
CA ILE A 220 7.42 -5.98 -11.46
C ILE A 220 7.33 -7.22 -10.56
N LYS A 221 6.14 -7.54 -10.04
CA LYS A 221 5.92 -8.74 -9.21
C LYS A 221 6.21 -10.03 -9.97
N SER A 222 5.77 -10.14 -11.23
CA SER A 222 6.07 -11.30 -12.08
C SER A 222 7.56 -11.45 -12.34
N ASN A 223 8.26 -10.36 -12.64
CA ASN A 223 9.71 -10.38 -12.86
C ASN A 223 10.46 -10.76 -11.58
N ALA A 224 10.09 -10.19 -10.43
CA ALA A 224 10.69 -10.53 -9.15
C ALA A 224 10.43 -12.00 -8.78
N LYS A 225 9.22 -12.51 -9.04
CA LYS A 225 8.89 -13.93 -8.88
C LYS A 225 9.76 -14.83 -9.76
N GLN A 226 9.97 -14.45 -11.03
CA GLN A 226 10.81 -15.22 -11.93
C GLN A 226 12.25 -15.31 -11.43
N VAL A 227 12.84 -14.18 -10.98
CA VAL A 227 14.18 -14.15 -10.40
C VAL A 227 14.27 -15.01 -9.15
N LEU A 228 13.27 -14.93 -8.25
CA LEU A 228 13.21 -15.77 -7.05
C LEU A 228 13.10 -17.26 -7.37
N ASP A 229 12.28 -17.62 -8.37
CA ASP A 229 12.13 -19.01 -8.81
C ASP A 229 13.44 -19.54 -9.43
N GLU A 230 14.16 -18.71 -10.20
CA GLU A 230 15.48 -19.03 -10.78
C GLU A 230 16.56 -19.19 -9.69
N ASP A 231 16.60 -18.29 -8.71
CA ASP A 231 17.51 -18.37 -7.57
C ASP A 231 17.23 -19.60 -6.72
N GLN A 232 15.96 -19.93 -6.48
CA GLN A 232 15.56 -21.15 -5.76
C GLN A 232 15.97 -22.40 -6.54
N ALA A 233 15.79 -22.44 -7.86
CA ALA A 233 16.22 -23.55 -8.70
C ALA A 233 17.74 -23.72 -8.67
N ASN A 234 18.50 -22.63 -8.74
CA ASN A 234 19.96 -22.63 -8.63
C ASN A 234 20.42 -23.10 -7.25
N TRP A 235 19.75 -22.67 -6.17
CA TRP A 235 20.05 -23.11 -4.82
C TRP A 235 19.78 -24.60 -4.64
N ASN A 236 18.62 -25.09 -5.12
CA ASN A 236 18.28 -26.53 -5.10
C ASN A 236 19.30 -27.36 -5.88
N ALA A 237 19.78 -26.86 -7.02
CA ALA A 237 20.82 -27.53 -7.81
C ALA A 237 22.16 -27.60 -7.06
N LYS A 238 22.59 -26.50 -6.42
CA LYS A 238 23.79 -26.47 -5.56
C LYS A 238 23.66 -27.41 -4.37
N GLN A 239 22.50 -27.45 -3.72
CA GLN A 239 22.25 -28.35 -2.61
C GLN A 239 22.33 -29.81 -3.07
N THR A 240 21.71 -30.16 -4.20
CA THR A 240 21.82 -31.50 -4.80
C THR A 240 23.28 -31.88 -5.11
N GLN A 241 24.06 -30.92 -5.60
CA GLN A 241 25.49 -31.12 -5.87
C GLN A 241 26.30 -31.34 -4.59
N TRP A 242 26.04 -30.55 -3.54
CA TRP A 242 26.66 -30.73 -2.23
C TRP A 242 26.27 -32.06 -1.59
N ASP A 243 24.98 -32.43 -1.61
CA ASP A 243 24.50 -33.70 -1.07
C ASP A 243 25.13 -34.89 -1.78
N SER A 244 25.28 -34.81 -3.10
CA SER A 244 25.98 -35.83 -3.90
C SER A 244 27.46 -35.92 -3.54
N THR A 245 28.13 -34.77 -3.38
CA THR A 245 29.56 -34.70 -3.00
C THR A 245 29.76 -35.25 -1.59
N PHE A 246 28.93 -34.83 -0.62
CA PHE A 246 28.97 -35.30 0.75
C PHE A 246 28.68 -36.80 0.81
N SER A 247 27.66 -37.28 0.10
CA SER A 247 27.36 -38.72 0.01
C SER A 247 28.51 -39.53 -0.58
N ALA A 248 29.23 -39.00 -1.57
CA ALA A 248 30.40 -39.65 -2.15
C ALA A 248 31.55 -39.73 -1.13
N ILE A 249 31.82 -38.63 -0.41
CA ILE A 249 32.82 -38.59 0.66
C ILE A 249 32.46 -39.59 1.77
N VAL A 250 31.21 -39.61 2.23
CA VAL A 250 30.74 -40.55 3.25
C VAL A 250 30.92 -41.99 2.79
N LYS A 251 30.58 -42.32 1.53
CA LYS A 251 30.81 -43.66 0.96
C LYS A 251 32.30 -44.01 0.93
N GLU A 252 33.17 -43.07 0.53
CA GLU A 252 34.61 -43.30 0.51
C GLU A 252 35.17 -43.55 1.93
N TRP A 253 34.75 -42.76 2.90
CA TRP A 253 35.07 -42.97 4.31
C TRP A 253 34.55 -44.30 4.82
N GLN A 254 33.33 -44.69 4.46
CA GLN A 254 32.76 -45.97 4.86
C GLN A 254 33.55 -47.15 4.27
N VAL A 255 33.99 -47.05 3.01
CA VAL A 255 34.89 -48.04 2.39
C VAL A 255 36.23 -48.12 3.13
N LYS A 256 36.84 -46.97 3.47
CA LYS A 256 38.09 -46.91 4.24
C LYS A 256 37.92 -47.51 5.64
N THR A 257 36.84 -47.18 6.34
CA THR A 257 36.51 -47.76 7.65
C THR A 257 36.30 -49.27 7.56
N ASN A 258 35.59 -49.75 6.55
CA ASN A 258 35.41 -51.20 6.33
C ASN A 258 36.74 -51.91 6.06
N SER A 259 37.63 -51.30 5.27
CA SER A 259 38.98 -51.82 5.03
C SER A 259 39.85 -51.84 6.29
N LEU A 260 39.78 -50.80 7.11
CA LEU A 260 40.46 -50.74 8.40
C LEU A 260 39.93 -51.81 9.35
N ASN A 261 38.60 -51.94 9.46
CA ASN A 261 37.96 -52.96 10.28
C ASN A 261 38.33 -54.38 9.85
N ALA A 262 38.37 -54.64 8.54
CA ALA A 262 38.83 -55.93 8.02
C ALA A 262 40.30 -56.20 8.37
N THR A 263 41.15 -55.17 8.33
CA THR A 263 42.57 -55.27 8.74
C THR A 263 42.70 -55.54 10.24
N VAL A 264 41.95 -54.83 11.08
CA VAL A 264 41.90 -55.07 12.53
C VAL A 264 41.39 -56.47 12.84
N GLN A 265 40.37 -56.94 12.13
CA GLN A 265 39.84 -58.29 12.28
C GLN A 265 40.87 -59.36 11.87
N ASP A 266 41.59 -59.16 10.76
CA ASP A 266 42.68 -60.05 10.35
C ASP A 266 43.81 -60.09 11.39
N LEU A 267 44.23 -58.93 11.90
CA LEU A 267 45.20 -58.84 12.99
C LEU A 267 44.68 -59.54 14.25
N THR A 268 43.42 -59.34 14.61
CA THR A 268 42.77 -60.02 15.75
C THR A 268 42.77 -61.53 15.56
N ASN A 269 42.46 -62.02 14.36
CA ASN A 269 42.50 -63.45 14.04
C ASN A 269 43.93 -64.01 14.10
N LYS A 270 44.92 -63.26 13.62
CA LYS A 270 46.34 -63.61 13.73
C LYS A 270 46.79 -63.65 15.19
N PHE A 271 46.43 -62.66 16.00
CA PHE A 271 46.70 -62.66 17.43
C PHE A 271 46.02 -63.82 18.14
N ASN A 272 44.75 -64.10 17.85
CA ASN A 272 44.04 -65.26 18.40
C ASN A 272 44.70 -66.58 17.99
N THR A 273 45.22 -66.68 16.77
CA THR A 273 45.99 -67.84 16.31
C THR A 273 47.29 -67.97 17.10
N ILE A 274 48.02 -66.87 17.31
CA ILE A 274 49.26 -66.87 18.12
C ILE A 274 48.95 -67.24 19.57
N ILE A 275 47.92 -66.65 20.18
CA ILE A 275 47.44 -66.98 21.53
C ILE A 275 47.06 -68.45 21.61
N GLY A 276 46.38 -68.98 20.61
CA GLY A 276 46.05 -70.41 20.50
C GLY A 276 47.29 -71.30 20.39
N GLN A 277 48.29 -70.90 19.59
CA GLN A 277 49.56 -71.61 19.47
C GLN A 277 50.37 -71.58 20.76
N VAL A 278 50.40 -70.45 21.47
CA VAL A 278 51.04 -70.32 22.78
C VAL A 278 50.29 -71.13 23.83
N SER A 279 48.97 -71.11 23.82
CA SER A 279 48.14 -71.93 24.71
C SER A 279 48.34 -73.42 24.44
N ASP A 280 48.41 -73.86 23.19
CA ASP A 280 48.71 -75.24 22.82
C ASP A 280 50.13 -75.65 23.23
N LEU A 281 51.10 -74.73 23.08
CA LEU A 281 52.46 -74.95 23.55
C LEU A 281 52.49 -75.16 25.07
N ILE A 282 51.84 -74.29 25.85
CA ILE A 282 51.83 -74.31 27.31
C ILE A 282 50.98 -75.45 27.88
N ASN A 283 49.79 -75.70 27.32
CA ASN A 283 48.82 -76.63 27.91
C ASN A 283 48.95 -78.06 27.38
N ASN A 284 49.42 -78.24 26.14
CA ASN A 284 49.49 -79.56 25.53
C ASN A 284 50.93 -79.98 25.26
N LYS A 285 51.75 -79.18 24.54
CA LYS A 285 53.06 -79.64 24.07
C LYS A 285 54.11 -79.72 25.18
N LEU A 286 54.27 -78.68 25.99
CA LEU A 286 55.19 -78.69 27.14
C LEU A 286 54.78 -79.77 28.17
N PRO A 287 53.49 -79.90 28.56
CA PRO A 287 53.04 -80.98 29.41
C PRO A 287 53.20 -82.36 28.79
N THR A 288 53.01 -82.53 27.48
CA THR A 288 53.30 -83.80 26.80
C THR A 288 54.80 -84.10 26.80
N MET A 289 55.66 -83.08 26.67
CA MET A 289 57.11 -83.25 26.82
C MET A 289 57.47 -83.64 28.25
N ASN A 290 56.86 -83.01 29.27
CA ASN A 290 57.02 -83.41 30.67
C ASN A 290 56.49 -84.81 30.91
N ALA A 291 55.30 -85.16 30.41
CA ALA A 291 54.75 -86.51 30.52
C ALA A 291 55.60 -87.55 29.77
N LYS A 292 56.23 -87.19 28.65
CA LYS A 292 57.22 -88.05 27.98
C LYS A 292 58.53 -88.15 28.77
N ALA A 293 58.98 -87.08 29.41
CA ALA A 293 60.13 -87.09 30.31
C ALA A 293 59.84 -87.92 31.57
N ASP A 294 58.65 -87.81 32.14
CA ASP A 294 58.12 -88.61 33.24
C ASP A 294 57.93 -90.06 32.80
N ALA A 295 57.47 -90.33 31.58
CA ALA A 295 57.38 -91.67 31.03
C ALA A 295 58.77 -92.27 30.75
N ILE A 296 59.75 -91.46 30.32
CA ILE A 296 61.15 -91.87 30.23
C ILE A 296 61.69 -92.16 31.63
N GLN A 297 61.41 -91.32 32.62
CA GLN A 297 61.80 -91.53 34.02
C GLN A 297 61.12 -92.77 34.60
N ALA A 298 59.86 -93.01 34.25
CA ALA A 298 59.12 -94.22 34.61
C ALA A 298 59.69 -95.44 33.89
N LYS A 299 60.11 -95.34 32.62
CA LYS A 299 60.84 -96.40 31.92
C LYS A 299 62.24 -96.63 32.50
N VAL A 300 62.92 -95.60 32.97
CA VAL A 300 64.18 -95.70 33.74
C VAL A 300 63.91 -96.38 35.08
N ASN A 301 62.79 -96.08 35.74
CA ASN A 301 62.37 -96.73 36.98
C ASN A 301 61.90 -98.18 36.74
N GLU A 302 61.22 -98.48 35.63
CA GLU A 302 60.85 -99.83 35.21
C GLU A 302 62.09 -100.62 34.80
N LEU A 303 63.07 -99.99 34.16
CA LEU A 303 64.38 -100.59 33.88
C LEU A 303 65.12 -100.87 35.19
N ARG A 304 65.12 -99.93 36.14
CA ARG A 304 65.62 -100.17 37.51
C ARG A 304 64.88 -101.33 38.18
N ALA A 305 63.55 -101.38 38.12
CA ALA A 305 62.77 -102.46 38.69
C ALA A 305 62.97 -103.80 37.96
N SER A 306 63.21 -103.77 36.64
CA SER A 306 63.56 -104.95 35.83
C SER A 306 64.97 -105.43 36.16
N LEU A 307 65.90 -104.51 36.45
CA LEU A 307 67.21 -104.80 37.04
C LEU A 307 67.05 -105.32 38.49
N ASP A 308 66.07 -104.86 39.27
CA ASP A 308 65.78 -105.35 40.63
C ASP A 308 65.11 -106.74 40.63
N GLN A 309 64.42 -107.11 39.54
CA GLN A 309 63.87 -108.46 39.31
C GLN A 309 64.90 -109.47 38.80
N ILE A 310 66.07 -109.00 38.36
CA ILE A 310 67.22 -109.90 38.25
C ILE A 310 67.47 -110.41 39.65
N ASP A 311 67.46 -111.73 39.79
CA ASP A 311 67.85 -112.42 41.00
C ASP A 311 69.37 -112.24 41.21
N TRP A 312 69.75 -111.02 41.61
CA TRP A 312 71.07 -110.69 42.14
C TRP A 312 71.32 -111.41 43.45
N ILE A 313 70.38 -112.19 43.94
CA ILE A 313 70.43 -112.90 45.18
C ILE A 313 70.92 -114.34 44.87
N SER A 314 70.60 -114.96 43.72
CA SER A 314 71.39 -116.10 43.21
C SER A 314 72.76 -115.72 42.62
N VAL A 315 73.02 -114.43 42.34
CA VAL A 315 74.32 -113.93 41.84
C VAL A 315 75.17 -113.21 42.93
N ALA A 316 74.56 -112.68 43.98
CA ALA A 316 75.19 -111.84 45.00
C ALA A 316 74.50 -111.91 46.38
N HIS A 317 73.96 -113.07 46.76
CA HIS A 317 73.80 -113.41 48.18
C HIS A 317 75.18 -113.45 48.87
N LYS A 318 75.59 -112.32 49.43
CA LYS A 318 76.23 -112.29 50.76
C LYS A 318 75.41 -111.32 51.61
N THR A 319 74.62 -111.89 52.51
CA THR A 319 73.67 -111.23 53.43
C THR A 319 74.41 -110.47 54.52
N ASP A 320 75.00 -109.32 54.18
CA ASP A 320 75.84 -108.62 55.14
C ASP A 320 75.92 -107.10 54.90
N ASN A 321 75.08 -106.33 55.59
CA ASN A 321 74.96 -104.87 55.44
C ASN A 321 76.17 -104.16 56.06
N SER A 322 77.19 -103.92 55.25
CA SER A 322 78.41 -103.25 55.69
C SER A 322 78.75 -102.10 54.74
N GLY A 323 79.28 -101.00 55.29
CA GLY A 323 79.51 -99.75 54.55
C GLY A 323 79.13 -98.46 55.28
N GLY A 324 79.01 -98.51 56.61
CA GLY A 324 78.68 -97.35 57.44
C GLY A 324 79.78 -96.28 57.46
N VAL A 325 79.45 -95.13 58.04
CA VAL A 325 80.41 -94.08 58.41
C VAL A 325 81.44 -94.63 59.39
N ASN A 326 82.68 -94.14 59.33
CA ASN A 326 83.72 -94.55 60.29
C ASN A 326 83.34 -94.07 61.70
N LEU A 327 83.14 -95.02 62.60
CA LEU A 327 82.75 -94.77 63.99
C LEU A 327 83.93 -94.33 64.86
N LEU A 328 85.16 -94.43 64.35
CA LEU A 328 86.36 -93.93 65.01
C LEU A 328 86.73 -92.55 64.47
N ALA A 329 86.83 -91.58 65.37
CA ALA A 329 87.34 -90.25 65.05
C ALA A 329 88.86 -90.26 64.89
N ASN A 330 89.40 -89.25 64.20
CA ASN A 330 90.84 -89.01 64.01
C ASN A 330 91.64 -90.13 63.33
N THR A 331 91.00 -91.11 62.70
CA THR A 331 91.69 -92.22 62.01
C THR A 331 92.45 -91.79 60.75
N ALA A 332 92.14 -90.61 60.19
CA ALA A 332 92.93 -90.00 59.11
C ALA A 332 94.35 -89.62 59.56
N THR A 333 94.50 -89.22 60.82
CA THR A 333 95.73 -88.62 61.37
C THR A 333 96.37 -89.44 62.49
N PHE A 334 95.64 -90.40 63.07
CA PHE A 334 96.00 -91.16 64.28
C PHE A 334 96.25 -90.30 65.53
N ILE A 335 95.83 -89.03 65.53
CA ILE A 335 95.94 -88.17 66.71
C ILE A 335 95.10 -88.78 67.85
N GLY A 336 95.74 -89.02 69.01
CA GLY A 336 95.13 -89.64 70.19
C GLY A 336 95.42 -91.14 70.34
N PHE A 337 95.80 -91.84 69.27
CA PHE A 337 96.18 -93.27 69.34
C PHE A 337 97.54 -93.45 70.02
N ASN A 338 97.75 -94.59 70.69
CA ASN A 338 98.97 -94.87 71.46
C ASN A 338 99.30 -96.38 71.53
N ASN A 339 100.30 -96.77 72.33
CA ASN A 339 100.64 -98.17 72.61
C ASN A 339 99.99 -98.74 73.89
N PHE A 340 98.82 -98.23 74.27
CA PHE A 340 98.02 -98.68 75.42
C PHE A 340 98.79 -98.76 76.75
N GLY A 341 99.67 -97.79 77.02
CA GLY A 341 100.33 -97.61 78.33
C GLY A 341 101.31 -98.72 78.75
N ASN A 342 101.75 -99.58 77.82
CA ASN A 342 102.65 -100.69 78.14
C ASN A 342 104.11 -100.21 78.29
N VAL A 343 104.70 -100.43 79.48
CA VAL A 343 106.12 -100.16 79.80
C VAL A 343 106.63 -101.29 80.71
N GLY A 344 106.98 -102.44 80.12
CA GLY A 344 107.43 -103.62 80.87
C GLY A 344 108.79 -104.13 80.39
N VAL A 345 109.88 -103.75 81.09
CA VAL A 345 111.28 -104.29 81.08
C VAL A 345 111.91 -104.69 79.73
N HIS A 346 111.32 -104.31 78.60
CA HIS A 346 111.67 -104.72 77.26
C HIS A 346 111.34 -103.58 76.26
N ASP A 347 112.19 -103.33 75.24
CA ASP A 347 112.26 -102.11 74.40
C ASP A 347 111.03 -101.84 73.48
N GLY A 348 109.86 -101.50 74.04
CA GLY A 348 108.62 -101.20 73.29
C GLY A 348 108.18 -99.71 73.23
N GLY A 349 107.56 -99.27 72.12
CA GLY A 349 107.07 -97.88 71.90
C GLY A 349 106.20 -97.68 70.64
N TYR A 350 105.83 -96.43 70.32
CA TYR A 350 105.06 -96.07 69.11
C TYR A 350 105.44 -94.73 68.47
N GLY A 351 105.03 -94.51 67.22
CA GLY A 351 105.18 -93.27 66.45
C GLY A 351 104.11 -93.12 65.35
N ILE A 352 103.99 -91.91 64.76
CA ILE A 352 103.03 -91.63 63.67
C ILE A 352 103.77 -91.07 62.45
N ASP A 353 103.96 -91.92 61.46
CA ASP A 353 104.69 -91.64 60.25
C ASP A 353 103.81 -90.97 59.17
N VAL A 354 104.48 -90.30 58.24
CA VAL A 354 103.88 -89.79 57.01
C VAL A 354 104.08 -90.80 55.88
N ILE A 355 103.06 -90.95 55.02
CA ILE A 355 103.06 -91.92 53.90
C ILE A 355 104.31 -91.79 53.02
N ALA A 356 104.81 -90.56 52.84
CA ALA A 356 105.98 -90.28 52.01
C ALA A 356 107.25 -91.05 52.44
N GLY A 357 107.38 -91.44 53.71
CA GLY A 357 108.48 -92.26 54.23
C GLY A 357 108.48 -93.71 53.75
N HIS A 358 107.33 -94.21 53.28
CA HIS A 358 107.10 -95.60 52.89
C HIS A 358 106.85 -95.78 51.38
N LYS A 359 107.06 -94.73 50.58
CA LYS A 359 106.67 -94.66 49.15
C LYS A 359 107.21 -95.76 48.24
N ASN A 360 108.30 -96.43 48.63
CA ASN A 360 108.94 -97.49 47.84
C ASN A 360 108.50 -98.90 48.27
N GLU A 361 107.64 -99.02 49.29
CA GLU A 361 107.18 -100.29 49.81
C GLU A 361 106.05 -100.87 48.95
N THR A 362 106.05 -102.18 48.77
CA THR A 362 105.01 -102.88 48.01
C THR A 362 103.63 -102.62 48.61
N ASN A 363 102.67 -102.26 47.75
CA ASN A 363 101.28 -101.93 48.09
C ASN A 363 101.06 -100.67 48.95
N ILE A 364 102.02 -99.74 49.03
CA ILE A 364 101.83 -98.48 49.76
C ILE A 364 100.64 -97.64 49.25
N ASN A 365 100.24 -97.79 47.98
CA ASN A 365 99.05 -97.15 47.41
C ASN A 365 97.73 -97.55 48.09
N LEU A 366 97.73 -98.59 48.93
CA LEU A 366 96.59 -98.95 49.77
C LEU A 366 96.41 -98.00 50.96
N VAL A 367 97.46 -97.30 51.39
CA VAL A 367 97.44 -96.37 52.53
C VAL A 367 96.91 -95.00 52.10
N LYS A 368 95.85 -94.52 52.77
CA LYS A 368 95.16 -93.23 52.56
C LYS A 368 95.28 -92.29 53.76
N THR A 369 95.71 -92.79 54.91
CA THR A 369 95.86 -92.05 56.18
C THR A 369 97.33 -91.88 56.57
N ARG A 370 97.61 -91.20 57.67
CA ARG A 370 98.93 -91.35 58.34
C ARG A 370 99.16 -92.81 58.77
N ILE A 371 100.40 -93.16 59.04
CA ILE A 371 100.80 -94.53 59.40
C ILE A 371 101.14 -94.55 60.89
N MET A 372 100.53 -95.46 61.63
CA MET A 372 100.85 -95.71 63.03
C MET A 372 101.88 -96.84 63.12
N HIS A 373 103.05 -96.54 63.67
CA HIS A 373 104.16 -97.48 63.85
C HIS A 373 104.27 -97.87 65.32
N ILE A 374 104.31 -99.17 65.61
CA ILE A 374 104.47 -99.73 66.96
C ILE A 374 105.62 -100.73 66.95
N TYR A 375 106.49 -100.69 67.95
CA TYR A 375 107.68 -101.54 68.05
C TYR A 375 107.84 -102.12 69.45
N GLY A 376 108.55 -103.25 69.56
CA GLY A 376 108.74 -104.04 70.78
C GLY A 376 109.47 -105.35 70.49
N ASP A 377 109.88 -106.08 71.52
CA ASP A 377 110.58 -107.37 71.35
C ASP A 377 109.63 -108.59 71.39
N ALA A 378 108.49 -108.50 72.09
CA ALA A 378 107.42 -109.48 72.06
C ALA A 378 106.05 -108.88 71.70
N ALA A 379 105.22 -109.71 71.07
CA ALA A 379 103.90 -109.40 70.53
C ALA A 379 102.97 -108.74 71.55
N ARG A 380 102.91 -109.26 72.78
CA ARG A 380 102.08 -108.68 73.83
C ARG A 380 102.54 -107.30 74.32
N TYR A 381 103.75 -106.85 74.00
CA TYR A 381 104.23 -105.54 74.44
C TYR A 381 104.07 -104.44 73.37
N ALA A 382 103.42 -104.76 72.24
CA ALA A 382 103.21 -103.85 71.11
C ALA A 382 101.72 -103.67 70.70
N PRO A 383 100.79 -103.29 71.61
CA PRO A 383 99.38 -103.06 71.23
C PRO A 383 99.17 -101.70 70.54
N LEU A 384 98.14 -101.59 69.70
CA LEU A 384 97.57 -100.33 69.20
C LEU A 384 96.35 -99.94 70.04
N GLY A 385 96.49 -98.96 70.92
CA GLY A 385 95.42 -98.38 71.72
C GLY A 385 94.69 -97.25 70.97
N PHE A 386 93.36 -97.27 71.01
CA PHE A 386 92.52 -96.35 70.24
C PHE A 386 92.22 -95.04 70.98
N SER A 387 92.37 -95.05 72.32
CA SER A 387 92.18 -93.90 73.23
C SER A 387 90.87 -93.13 73.04
N GLN A 388 89.82 -93.81 72.60
CA GLN A 388 88.48 -93.28 72.46
C GLN A 388 87.49 -94.34 72.87
N ASN A 389 86.42 -93.92 73.55
CA ASN A 389 85.31 -94.81 73.87
C ASN A 389 84.36 -94.84 72.67
N VAL A 390 83.86 -96.02 72.35
CA VAL A 390 82.88 -96.18 71.27
C VAL A 390 81.66 -96.90 71.80
N PHE A 391 80.51 -96.24 71.71
CA PHE A 391 79.24 -96.87 72.02
C PHE A 391 78.77 -97.71 70.83
N LEU A 392 78.64 -99.02 71.03
CA LEU A 392 78.17 -99.97 70.01
C LEU A 392 76.87 -100.62 70.48
N THR A 393 75.83 -100.58 69.66
CA THR A 393 74.57 -101.30 69.92
C THR A 393 74.73 -102.79 69.59
N ALA A 394 73.82 -103.65 70.08
CA ALA A 394 73.78 -105.07 69.73
C ALA A 394 73.80 -105.27 68.20
N GLY A 395 74.77 -106.01 67.68
CA GLY A 395 74.95 -106.19 66.24
C GLY A 395 76.33 -106.71 65.84
N THR A 396 76.52 -106.96 64.55
CA THR A 396 77.82 -107.34 63.98
C THR A 396 78.57 -106.10 63.50
N TYR A 397 79.87 -106.06 63.78
CA TYR A 397 80.78 -104.97 63.42
C TYR A 397 82.04 -105.53 62.80
N THR A 398 82.63 -104.75 61.91
CA THR A 398 83.93 -105.04 61.31
C THR A 398 84.88 -103.88 61.58
N LEU A 399 86.06 -104.24 62.06
CA LEU A 399 87.20 -103.36 62.13
C LEU A 399 88.12 -103.69 60.94
N SER A 400 88.32 -102.72 60.07
CA SER A 400 89.21 -102.83 58.91
C SER A 400 90.41 -101.91 59.05
N PHE A 401 91.56 -102.37 58.56
CA PHE A 401 92.81 -101.63 58.57
C PHE A 401 93.75 -102.13 57.47
N VAL A 402 94.77 -101.34 57.17
CA VAL A 402 95.89 -101.73 56.32
C VAL A 402 97.10 -101.90 57.23
N ALA A 403 97.77 -103.05 57.18
CA ALA A 403 98.91 -103.32 58.06
C ALA A 403 100.02 -104.09 57.36
N ARG A 404 101.20 -104.05 57.98
CA ARG A 404 102.34 -104.91 57.66
C ARG A 404 103.29 -105.08 58.84
N THR A 405 104.13 -106.10 58.77
CA THR A 405 105.28 -106.34 59.67
C THR A 405 106.60 -106.14 58.92
N ASN A 406 107.74 -106.41 59.56
CA ASN A 406 109.07 -106.25 58.96
C ASN A 406 109.79 -107.58 58.62
N GLN A 407 109.15 -108.74 58.77
CA GLN A 407 109.79 -110.06 58.55
C GLN A 407 109.29 -110.80 57.30
N ALA A 408 110.20 -111.34 56.48
CA ALA A 408 109.88 -112.05 55.24
C ALA A 408 109.67 -113.57 55.46
N GLY A 409 108.48 -114.09 55.11
CA GLY A 409 108.15 -115.53 55.00
C GLY A 409 107.81 -116.28 56.31
N GLN A 410 106.50 -116.44 56.59
CA GLN A 410 105.78 -117.29 57.58
C GLN A 410 106.37 -117.41 59.02
N PRO A 411 105.59 -117.22 60.10
CA PRO A 411 104.13 -117.32 60.20
C PRO A 411 103.42 -115.97 60.16
N ASP A 412 102.21 -116.02 59.65
CA ASP A 412 101.24 -114.93 59.61
C ASP A 412 100.96 -114.38 61.03
N PHE A 413 101.23 -113.09 61.28
CA PHE A 413 101.03 -112.43 62.58
C PHE A 413 99.58 -111.97 62.71
N HIS A 414 98.88 -112.27 63.80
CA HIS A 414 97.43 -112.02 63.91
C HIS A 414 97.12 -111.00 64.98
N PHE A 415 96.23 -110.05 64.69
CA PHE A 415 95.80 -109.05 65.64
C PHE A 415 94.41 -109.36 66.17
N SER A 416 94.29 -109.37 67.49
CA SER A 416 93.02 -109.53 68.17
C SER A 416 92.55 -108.21 68.75
N LEU A 417 91.25 -107.93 68.64
CA LEU A 417 90.61 -106.74 69.20
C LEU A 417 90.16 -107.01 70.64
N TYR A 418 90.58 -106.15 71.56
CA TYR A 418 90.22 -106.19 72.97
C TYR A 418 89.59 -104.86 73.39
N SER A 419 88.81 -104.89 74.47
CA SER A 419 88.24 -103.72 75.15
C SER A 419 88.04 -104.03 76.63
N ASP A 420 87.56 -103.07 77.41
CA ASP A 420 87.07 -103.30 78.77
C ASP A 420 86.07 -104.47 78.86
N TRP A 421 85.24 -104.65 77.83
CA TRP A 421 84.31 -105.77 77.73
C TRP A 421 85.01 -107.13 77.75
N THR A 422 86.08 -107.30 76.98
CA THR A 422 86.81 -108.59 76.93
C THR A 422 87.50 -108.90 78.26
N ASP A 423 87.99 -107.85 78.93
CA ASP A 423 88.67 -107.96 80.22
C ASP A 423 87.70 -108.42 81.32
N GLN A 424 86.41 -108.09 81.22
CA GLN A 424 85.35 -108.53 82.14
C GLN A 424 84.67 -109.85 81.75
N HIS A 425 84.89 -110.37 80.53
CA HIS A 425 84.21 -111.55 79.98
C HIS A 425 85.17 -112.67 79.58
N GLY A 426 86.03 -113.09 80.50
CA GLY A 426 86.86 -114.29 80.36
C GLY A 426 88.13 -114.13 79.50
N GLY A 427 88.47 -112.91 79.08
CA GLY A 427 89.75 -112.59 78.42
C GLY A 427 89.86 -113.00 76.96
N ALA A 428 88.79 -113.53 76.35
CA ALA A 428 88.75 -113.81 74.92
C ALA A 428 88.61 -112.49 74.11
N PRO A 429 89.30 -112.34 72.98
CA PRO A 429 89.16 -111.14 72.16
C PRO A 429 87.78 -111.04 71.51
N LEU A 430 87.36 -109.82 71.15
CA LEU A 430 86.13 -109.56 70.40
C LEU A 430 86.18 -110.24 69.02
N GLY A 431 87.33 -110.15 68.36
CA GLY A 431 87.61 -110.82 67.09
C GLY A 431 89.11 -110.85 66.80
N THR A 432 89.53 -111.70 65.88
CA THR A 432 90.94 -111.84 65.47
C THR A 432 91.05 -111.67 63.96
N SER A 433 92.06 -110.94 63.51
CA SER A 433 92.31 -110.68 62.10
C SER A 433 92.85 -111.91 61.38
N ASP A 434 92.83 -111.83 60.05
CA ASP A 434 93.67 -112.65 59.20
C ASP A 434 95.17 -112.36 59.43
N GLY A 435 95.99 -113.14 58.75
CA GLY A 435 97.44 -113.13 58.86
C GLY A 435 98.11 -111.90 58.26
N VAL A 436 98.90 -111.19 59.05
CA VAL A 436 99.66 -110.02 58.61
C VAL A 436 101.11 -110.41 58.31
N ASN A 437 101.60 -110.00 57.14
CA ASN A 437 102.95 -110.30 56.64
C ASN A 437 103.76 -109.02 56.39
N SER A 438 104.90 -109.13 55.71
CA SER A 438 105.85 -108.02 55.50
C SER A 438 105.47 -107.01 54.40
N THR A 439 104.32 -107.18 53.75
CA THR A 439 103.81 -106.27 52.71
C THR A 439 102.51 -105.61 53.14
N TRP A 440 102.24 -104.39 52.68
CA TRP A 440 100.98 -103.71 53.01
C TRP A 440 99.79 -104.51 52.48
N GLY A 441 99.00 -105.04 53.41
CA GLY A 441 97.78 -105.81 53.15
C GLY A 441 96.57 -105.12 53.77
N ARG A 442 95.39 -105.33 53.17
CA ARG A 442 94.12 -105.00 53.83
C ARG A 442 93.76 -106.16 54.74
N HIS A 443 93.51 -105.85 56.00
CA HIS A 443 93.16 -106.80 57.03
C HIS A 443 91.87 -106.35 57.71
N SER A 444 91.16 -107.32 58.24
CA SER A 444 89.93 -107.04 58.97
C SER A 444 89.65 -108.12 59.98
N LEU A 445 88.94 -107.74 61.03
CA LEU A 445 88.32 -108.68 61.95
C LEU A 445 86.86 -108.29 62.11
N THR A 446 86.03 -109.32 62.22
CA THR A 446 84.58 -109.20 62.36
C THR A 446 84.19 -109.78 63.70
N PHE A 447 83.35 -109.06 64.44
CA PHE A 447 82.91 -109.45 65.77
C PHE A 447 81.45 -109.09 65.99
N THR A 448 80.79 -109.80 66.91
CA THR A 448 79.41 -109.53 67.29
C THR A 448 79.38 -108.94 68.69
N VAL A 449 78.75 -107.78 68.82
CA VAL A 449 78.39 -107.16 70.08
C VAL A 449 77.01 -107.69 70.48
N PRO A 450 76.89 -108.46 71.56
CA PRO A 450 75.63 -109.15 71.89
C PRO A 450 74.57 -108.22 72.49
N GLN A 451 74.97 -107.08 73.05
CA GLN A 451 74.10 -106.07 73.66
C GLN A 451 74.75 -104.69 73.59
N ASP A 452 73.96 -103.63 73.67
CA ASP A 452 74.46 -102.25 73.67
C ASP A 452 75.49 -102.04 74.79
N HIS A 453 76.71 -101.63 74.43
CA HIS A 453 77.82 -101.41 75.37
C HIS A 453 78.73 -100.28 74.91
N GLU A 454 79.26 -99.52 75.86
CA GLU A 454 80.33 -98.55 75.61
C GLU A 454 81.68 -99.25 75.73
N HIS A 455 82.32 -99.55 74.60
CA HIS A 455 83.63 -100.17 74.58
C HIS A 455 84.71 -99.13 74.88
N ALA A 456 85.23 -99.18 76.10
CA ALA A 456 86.40 -98.43 76.54
C ALA A 456 87.67 -99.28 76.35
N SER A 457 88.85 -98.65 76.42
CA SER A 457 90.14 -99.35 76.34
C SER A 457 90.33 -100.21 75.09
N LEU A 458 89.69 -99.83 73.98
CA LEU A 458 89.79 -100.51 72.69
C LEU A 458 91.24 -100.58 72.22
N ARG A 459 91.71 -101.80 71.94
CA ARG A 459 93.08 -102.06 71.51
C ARG A 459 93.19 -103.24 70.55
N LEU A 460 94.05 -103.12 69.55
CA LEU A 460 94.48 -104.21 68.66
C LEU A 460 95.81 -104.78 69.16
N GLN A 461 95.88 -106.08 69.43
CA GLN A 461 97.06 -106.70 70.04
C GLN A 461 97.12 -108.20 69.73
N GLN A 462 98.32 -108.77 69.64
CA GLN A 462 98.52 -110.22 69.79
C GLN A 462 98.99 -110.49 71.23
N TYR A 463 98.20 -111.22 72.02
CA TYR A 463 98.42 -111.34 73.47
C TYR A 463 99.19 -112.62 73.86
N ASP A 464 100.40 -112.79 73.33
CA ASP A 464 101.33 -113.88 73.67
C ASP A 464 102.79 -113.38 73.75
N ASP A 465 103.68 -114.23 74.28
CA ASP A 465 105.12 -113.93 74.41
C ASP A 465 105.88 -114.23 73.10
N ALA A 466 105.19 -114.33 71.95
CA ALA A 466 105.86 -114.56 70.67
C ALA A 466 106.74 -113.34 70.30
N PRO A 467 107.92 -113.54 69.68
CA PRO A 467 108.76 -112.42 69.27
C PRO A 467 108.05 -111.56 68.20
N LEU A 468 108.19 -110.23 68.31
CA LEU A 468 107.57 -109.32 67.35
C LEU A 468 108.24 -109.46 65.97
N PRO A 469 107.50 -109.78 64.89
CA PRO A 469 108.12 -110.04 63.59
C PRO A 469 108.87 -108.83 63.02
N GLY A 470 110.20 -108.93 62.98
CA GLY A 470 111.07 -107.83 62.56
C GLY A 470 111.06 -106.60 63.49
N GLY A 471 110.57 -106.75 64.73
CA GLY A 471 110.55 -105.72 65.76
C GLY A 471 109.64 -104.52 65.49
N SER A 472 108.76 -104.55 64.47
CA SER A 472 107.91 -103.40 64.12
C SER A 472 106.62 -103.80 63.41
N LEU A 473 105.55 -103.10 63.74
CA LEU A 473 104.21 -103.21 63.21
C LEU A 473 103.74 -101.85 62.70
N TYR A 474 103.08 -101.83 61.54
CA TYR A 474 102.58 -100.60 60.94
C TYR A 474 101.10 -100.74 60.62
N PHE A 475 100.30 -99.71 60.93
CA PHE A 475 98.86 -99.65 60.70
C PHE A 475 98.45 -98.36 59.98
N ALA A 476 97.45 -98.46 59.13
CA ALA A 476 96.83 -97.34 58.43
C ALA A 476 95.35 -97.64 58.12
N ASN A 477 94.61 -96.63 57.65
CA ASN A 477 93.23 -96.77 57.18
C ASN A 477 92.28 -97.44 58.19
N LEU A 478 92.49 -97.17 59.48
CA LEU A 478 91.68 -97.79 60.53
C LEU A 478 90.23 -97.31 60.41
N LYS A 479 89.29 -98.26 60.27
CA LYS A 479 87.86 -97.98 60.21
C LYS A 479 87.08 -99.01 61.01
N LEU A 480 86.25 -98.54 61.93
CA LEU A 480 85.25 -99.36 62.61
C LEU A 480 83.88 -99.04 62.01
N GLU A 481 83.15 -100.07 61.61
CA GLU A 481 81.84 -99.92 61.00
C GLU A 481 80.90 -101.07 61.41
N SER A 482 79.59 -100.79 61.33
CA SER A 482 78.55 -101.81 61.46
C SER A 482 78.48 -102.66 60.19
N GLY A 483 78.24 -103.96 60.37
CA GLY A 483 78.24 -104.99 59.33
C GLY A 483 79.38 -105.99 59.51
N SER A 484 79.37 -107.10 58.77
CA SER A 484 80.41 -108.15 58.80
C SER A 484 81.39 -108.13 57.62
N ILE A 485 81.26 -107.17 56.69
CA ILE A 485 82.16 -106.90 55.55
C ILE A 485 82.93 -105.59 55.77
N ALA A 486 84.24 -105.65 55.71
CA ALA A 486 85.08 -104.46 55.67
C ALA A 486 84.86 -103.64 54.38
N THR A 487 84.65 -102.34 54.48
CA THR A 487 84.62 -101.41 53.35
C THR A 487 85.78 -100.42 53.38
N ASP A 488 85.97 -99.70 52.27
CA ASP A 488 87.06 -98.74 52.12
C ASP A 488 87.00 -97.64 53.20
N TRP A 489 88.17 -97.20 53.67
CA TRP A 489 88.29 -96.15 54.69
C TRP A 489 87.59 -94.85 54.28
N CYS A 490 86.85 -94.23 55.23
CA CYS A 490 86.26 -92.90 55.12
C CYS A 490 86.45 -92.10 56.43
N GLN A 491 86.29 -90.77 56.35
CA GLN A 491 86.34 -89.86 57.50
C GLN A 491 85.04 -89.94 58.32
N SER A 492 85.11 -89.61 59.62
CA SER A 492 83.94 -89.62 60.50
C SER A 492 83.02 -88.43 60.21
N TYR A 493 81.71 -88.57 60.48
CA TYR A 493 80.73 -87.48 60.34
C TYR A 493 80.85 -86.41 61.44
N LEU A 494 81.59 -86.71 62.51
CA LEU A 494 81.85 -85.82 63.63
C LEU A 494 82.76 -84.63 63.27
N ASP A 495 83.02 -84.40 61.97
CA ASP A 495 84.01 -83.47 61.44
C ASP A 495 83.42 -82.29 60.56
N PHE A 496 82.11 -81.88 60.60
CA PHE A 496 81.45 -80.81 59.73
C PHE A 496 80.43 -79.78 60.42
N ASP A 497 80.19 -78.52 59.90
CA ASP A 497 79.34 -77.37 60.45
C ASP A 497 78.14 -76.79 59.54
N ARG A 498 77.12 -75.97 60.02
CA ARG A 498 75.81 -75.54 59.30
C ARG A 498 75.20 -74.07 59.58
N LEU A 499 74.27 -73.48 58.76
CA LEU A 499 73.71 -72.05 58.69
C LEU A 499 72.14 -71.83 58.77
N ASP A 500 71.61 -70.78 59.47
CA ASP A 500 70.22 -70.19 59.43
C ASP A 500 70.16 -68.64 59.74
N GLY A 501 69.09 -67.90 59.36
CA GLY A 501 69.04 -66.42 59.35
C GLY A 501 67.86 -65.73 60.08
N GLN A 502 68.03 -65.41 61.36
CA GLN A 502 67.32 -64.32 62.08
C GLN A 502 68.34 -63.19 62.32
N HIS A 503 68.01 -61.95 61.96
CA HIS A 503 68.84 -60.79 62.33
C HIS A 503 68.10 -59.90 63.33
N ASP A 504 68.81 -59.49 64.38
CA ASP A 504 68.35 -58.55 65.41
C ASP A 504 68.04 -57.15 64.81
N PRO A 505 67.19 -56.33 65.47
CA PRO A 505 66.92 -54.96 65.06
C PRO A 505 68.21 -54.14 64.89
N ILE A 506 68.26 -53.29 63.85
CA ILE A 506 69.42 -52.44 63.56
C ILE A 506 69.13 -51.01 64.02
N ASP A 507 69.90 -50.56 65.00
CA ASP A 507 69.76 -49.23 65.59
C ASP A 507 70.65 -48.19 64.88
N ALA A 508 70.06 -47.03 64.56
CA ALA A 508 70.73 -45.87 63.97
C ALA A 508 71.65 -46.17 62.76
N PRO A 509 71.23 -46.96 61.75
CA PRO A 509 72.10 -47.31 60.64
C PRO A 509 72.38 -46.12 59.72
N ASP A 510 73.50 -46.20 59.00
CA ASP A 510 73.60 -45.52 57.72
C ASP A 510 72.87 -46.37 56.67
N PHE A 511 71.75 -45.86 56.15
CA PHE A 511 70.93 -46.59 55.19
C PHE A 511 71.69 -46.90 53.89
N ASN A 512 72.77 -46.18 53.56
CA ASN A 512 73.59 -46.48 52.39
C ASN A 512 74.43 -47.76 52.57
N ASN A 513 74.64 -48.23 53.81
CA ASN A 513 75.41 -49.44 54.12
C ASN A 513 74.55 -50.71 54.16
N LEU A 514 73.23 -50.58 54.18
CA LEU A 514 72.30 -51.71 54.15
C LEU A 514 72.04 -52.09 52.69
N THR A 515 72.96 -52.86 52.12
CA THR A 515 72.98 -53.25 50.70
C THR A 515 72.65 -54.71 50.46
N SER A 516 72.67 -55.58 51.47
CA SER A 516 72.32 -56.98 51.26
C SER A 516 70.82 -57.16 51.11
N THR A 517 70.41 -58.09 50.25
CA THR A 517 69.00 -58.46 50.13
C THR A 517 68.48 -58.95 51.47
N GLY A 518 67.43 -58.30 51.97
CA GLY A 518 66.91 -58.58 53.29
C GLY A 518 65.84 -57.60 53.74
N ILE A 519 65.24 -57.93 54.89
CA ILE A 519 64.28 -57.09 55.59
C ILE A 519 64.93 -56.69 56.91
N TYR A 520 65.02 -55.39 57.16
CA TYR A 520 65.66 -54.84 58.34
C TYR A 520 64.65 -54.04 59.15
N MET A 521 64.55 -54.35 60.45
CA MET A 521 63.84 -53.51 61.40
C MET A 521 64.77 -52.39 61.85
N ILE A 522 64.41 -51.13 61.58
CA ILE A 522 65.26 -49.98 61.88
C ILE A 522 64.70 -49.20 63.07
N THR A 523 65.54 -49.01 64.09
CA THR A 523 65.27 -48.14 65.23
C THR A 523 66.16 -46.89 65.17
N GLN A 524 65.65 -45.76 65.65
CA GLN A 524 66.34 -44.46 65.73
C GLN A 524 67.03 -43.99 64.44
N PRO A 525 66.33 -43.96 63.28
CA PRO A 525 66.97 -43.60 62.01
C PRO A 525 67.51 -42.17 61.97
N ASP A 526 66.99 -41.26 62.80
CA ASP A 526 67.47 -39.88 62.98
C ASP A 526 68.82 -39.76 63.67
N HIS A 527 69.25 -40.79 64.40
CA HIS A 527 70.60 -40.90 64.94
C HIS A 527 71.59 -41.52 63.94
N GLY A 528 71.08 -42.06 62.83
CA GLY A 528 71.85 -42.64 61.74
C GLY A 528 72.19 -41.63 60.63
N LYS A 529 72.34 -42.13 59.40
CA LYS A 529 72.61 -41.30 58.21
C LYS A 529 71.79 -41.78 57.02
N ASN A 530 71.59 -40.85 56.07
CA ASN A 530 70.92 -41.12 54.79
C ASN A 530 69.51 -41.72 54.95
N ASN A 531 68.81 -41.39 56.04
CA ASN A 531 67.43 -41.76 56.30
C ASN A 531 66.45 -40.78 55.62
N PRO A 532 65.25 -41.24 55.23
CA PRO A 532 64.22 -40.36 54.67
C PRO A 532 63.46 -39.56 55.74
N THR A 533 63.44 -40.05 56.97
CA THR A 533 62.59 -39.59 58.07
C THR A 533 63.15 -40.00 59.43
N ALA A 534 62.71 -39.33 60.49
CA ALA A 534 63.10 -39.63 61.87
C ALA A 534 62.28 -40.77 62.51
N ASN A 535 61.16 -41.15 61.90
CA ASN A 535 60.26 -42.16 62.45
C ASN A 535 60.83 -43.57 62.28
N TRP A 536 60.70 -44.41 63.30
CA TRP A 536 61.01 -45.85 63.25
C TRP A 536 60.26 -46.55 62.11
N GLY A 537 60.77 -47.69 61.65
CA GLY A 537 60.20 -48.31 60.47
C GLY A 537 60.95 -49.51 59.93
N ILE A 538 60.39 -50.05 58.86
CA ILE A 538 60.93 -51.22 58.16
C ILE A 538 61.66 -50.74 56.92
N LEU A 539 62.91 -51.17 56.77
CA LEU A 539 63.66 -51.03 55.53
C LEU A 539 63.65 -52.37 54.79
N LYS A 540 63.13 -52.34 53.55
CA LYS A 540 63.30 -53.44 52.61
C LYS A 540 64.43 -53.09 51.65
N VAL A 541 65.36 -54.03 51.47
CA VAL A 541 66.48 -53.89 50.53
C VAL A 541 66.41 -55.04 49.53
N ASP A 542 66.29 -54.68 48.26
CA ASP A 542 66.39 -55.61 47.14
C ASP A 542 67.68 -55.30 46.38
N ASN A 543 68.66 -56.19 46.47
CA ASN A 543 69.94 -56.07 45.76
C ASN A 543 69.99 -57.07 44.60
N ALA A 544 69.92 -56.53 43.39
CA ALA A 544 69.94 -57.34 42.17
C ALA A 544 71.37 -57.74 41.75
N ASP A 545 72.35 -56.81 41.81
CA ASP A 545 73.72 -57.03 41.30
C ASP A 545 74.79 -56.03 41.83
N ASP A 546 74.63 -55.52 43.05
CA ASP A 546 75.45 -54.48 43.72
C ASP A 546 75.50 -53.10 43.02
N ASN A 547 75.19 -53.02 41.72
CA ASN A 547 75.06 -51.77 40.98
C ASN A 547 73.62 -51.24 40.90
N ARG A 548 72.64 -52.11 41.17
CA ARG A 548 71.20 -51.79 41.22
C ARG A 548 70.63 -52.28 42.54
N ILE A 549 70.44 -51.33 43.47
CA ILE A 549 69.86 -51.58 44.79
C ILE A 549 68.60 -50.72 44.94
N GLU A 550 67.50 -51.35 45.33
CA GLU A 550 66.25 -50.66 45.65
C GLU A 550 66.02 -50.67 47.16
N GLN A 551 65.59 -49.52 47.67
CA GLN A 551 65.23 -49.37 49.06
C GLN A 551 63.86 -48.73 49.20
N GLU A 552 63.03 -49.39 50.00
CA GLU A 552 61.73 -48.90 50.43
C GLU A 552 61.70 -48.83 51.96
N TYR A 553 61.30 -47.67 52.47
CA TYR A 553 61.17 -47.43 53.90
C TYR A 553 59.72 -47.14 54.27
N TYR A 554 59.23 -47.91 55.24
CA TYR A 554 57.87 -47.85 55.77
C TYR A 554 57.92 -47.28 57.18
N GLU A 555 57.40 -46.07 57.38
CA GLU A 555 57.27 -45.51 58.73
C GLU A 555 56.26 -46.30 59.58
N ASP A 556 56.64 -46.63 60.80
CA ASP A 556 55.81 -47.31 61.78
C ASP A 556 55.02 -46.30 62.63
N VAL A 557 54.14 -45.53 61.99
CA VAL A 557 53.20 -44.58 62.64
C VAL A 557 51.83 -44.59 61.94
N ALA A 558 50.77 -44.14 62.63
CA ALA A 558 49.39 -44.26 62.17
C ALA A 558 49.07 -43.61 60.80
N ASN A 559 49.82 -42.57 60.41
CA ASN A 559 49.73 -41.91 59.10
C ASN A 559 51.09 -41.97 58.38
N GLY A 560 51.81 -43.09 58.53
CA GLY A 560 53.18 -43.28 58.06
C GLY A 560 53.34 -43.03 56.58
N SER A 561 54.35 -42.25 56.23
CA SER A 561 54.74 -42.03 54.84
C SER A 561 55.60 -43.19 54.34
N ILE A 562 55.44 -43.54 53.07
CA ILE A 562 56.32 -44.50 52.39
C ILE A 562 57.36 -43.70 51.60
N TYR A 563 58.62 -44.10 51.72
CA TYR A 563 59.71 -43.51 50.97
C TYR A 563 60.40 -44.56 50.11
N HIS A 564 60.76 -44.14 48.90
CA HIS A 564 61.48 -44.99 47.97
C HIS A 564 62.72 -44.27 47.45
N ARG A 565 63.80 -45.02 47.27
CA ARG A 565 64.99 -44.59 46.52
C ARG A 565 65.67 -45.77 45.85
N GLN A 566 66.60 -45.44 44.97
CA GLN A 566 67.40 -46.40 44.22
C GLN A 566 68.87 -45.99 44.25
N CYS A 567 69.76 -46.97 44.38
CA CYS A 567 71.17 -46.85 44.04
C CYS A 567 71.38 -47.31 42.60
N VAL A 568 72.00 -46.45 41.79
CA VAL A 568 72.33 -46.73 40.39
C VAL A 568 73.81 -46.49 40.21
N ASP A 569 74.54 -47.53 39.81
CA ASP A 569 75.98 -47.50 39.51
C ASP A 569 76.77 -46.89 40.69
N GLY A 570 76.45 -47.34 41.91
CA GLY A 570 77.05 -46.89 43.18
C GLY A 570 76.57 -45.52 43.69
N SER A 571 75.68 -44.82 42.96
CA SER A 571 75.16 -43.51 43.36
C SER A 571 73.72 -43.58 43.87
N TRP A 572 73.51 -43.17 45.13
CA TRP A 572 72.17 -43.09 45.73
C TRP A 572 71.38 -41.89 45.20
N ARG A 573 70.16 -42.17 44.72
CA ARG A 573 69.18 -41.12 44.42
C ARG A 573 68.57 -40.58 45.72
N PRO A 574 68.11 -39.32 45.73
CA PRO A 574 67.42 -38.77 46.90
C PRO A 574 66.16 -39.58 47.18
N TRP A 575 65.82 -39.69 48.47
CA TRP A 575 64.55 -40.25 48.91
C TRP A 575 63.38 -39.46 48.35
N LYS A 576 62.37 -40.18 47.86
CA LYS A 576 61.10 -39.61 47.41
C LYS A 576 59.98 -40.18 48.26
N LYS A 577 59.17 -39.30 48.85
CA LYS A 577 57.90 -39.67 49.48
C LYS A 577 56.90 -40.08 48.41
N VAL A 578 56.23 -41.21 48.61
CA VAL A 578 55.09 -41.66 47.80
C VAL A 578 53.83 -40.92 48.27
N ALA A 579 53.08 -40.30 47.34
CA ALA A 579 51.91 -39.48 47.68
C ALA A 579 50.68 -40.34 48.03
N SER A 580 49.94 -39.94 49.06
CA SER A 580 48.65 -40.56 49.41
C SER A 580 47.48 -39.97 48.61
N ILE A 581 46.31 -40.61 48.66
CA ILE A 581 45.06 -40.05 48.09
C ILE A 581 44.72 -38.68 48.73
N ASP A 582 45.04 -38.49 50.00
CA ASP A 582 44.79 -37.25 50.74
C ASP A 582 45.75 -36.12 50.31
N ASP A 583 47.01 -36.45 49.99
CA ASP A 583 47.99 -35.52 49.42
C ASP A 583 47.54 -35.01 48.03
N VAL A 584 46.78 -35.82 47.28
CA VAL A 584 46.21 -35.46 45.97
C VAL A 584 44.94 -34.62 46.12
N ASN A 585 44.06 -34.99 47.05
CA ASN A 585 42.76 -34.32 47.27
C ASN A 585 42.88 -32.87 47.77
N THR A 586 44.00 -32.50 48.40
CA THR A 586 44.26 -31.13 48.84
C THR A 586 44.60 -30.16 47.70
N ARG A 587 44.81 -30.65 46.46
CA ARG A 587 45.17 -29.78 45.33
C ARG A 587 43.99 -29.29 44.47
N LEU A 588 42.81 -29.95 44.53
CA LEU A 588 41.54 -29.46 43.97
C LEU A 588 40.33 -30.08 44.74
N PRO A 589 39.86 -29.48 45.85
CA PRO A 589 38.71 -29.99 46.60
C PRO A 589 37.37 -29.73 45.91
N LEU A 590 36.38 -30.62 46.13
CA LEU A 590 35.01 -30.56 45.62
C LEU A 590 34.19 -29.34 46.08
N ALA A 591 34.70 -28.57 47.05
CA ALA A 591 34.10 -27.32 47.49
C ALA A 591 35.20 -26.33 47.93
N GLY A 592 35.36 -25.24 47.15
CA GLY A 592 35.81 -23.93 47.63
C GLY A 592 36.97 -23.88 48.62
N GLY A 593 38.08 -24.58 48.36
CA GLY A 593 39.32 -24.29 49.07
C GLY A 593 39.70 -22.81 48.88
N SER A 594 40.17 -22.15 49.95
CA SER A 594 40.67 -20.78 49.84
C SER A 594 41.96 -20.78 49.02
N MET A 595 41.92 -20.22 47.80
CA MET A 595 43.14 -19.89 47.09
C MET A 595 43.87 -18.77 47.84
N ASN A 596 45.20 -18.86 47.94
CA ASN A 596 45.98 -17.79 48.56
C ASN A 596 45.74 -16.47 47.81
N LYS A 597 45.81 -15.34 48.52
CA LYS A 597 45.68 -14.01 47.90
C LYS A 597 46.70 -13.88 46.75
N GLY A 598 46.22 -13.61 45.54
CA GLY A 598 47.06 -13.49 44.34
C GLY A 598 47.29 -14.80 43.58
N SER A 599 46.64 -15.91 43.95
CA SER A 599 46.66 -17.13 43.15
C SER A 599 45.82 -16.95 41.87
N PHE A 600 46.36 -17.44 40.74
CA PHE A 600 45.69 -17.46 39.43
C PHE A 600 45.48 -18.90 38.99
N ILE A 601 44.35 -19.18 38.33
CA ILE A 601 44.20 -20.38 37.50
C ILE A 601 44.74 -19.98 36.12
N ASN A 602 45.82 -20.61 35.68
CA ASN A 602 46.48 -20.26 34.42
C ASN A 602 46.16 -21.31 33.34
N TRP A 603 45.57 -20.86 32.23
CA TRP A 603 45.36 -21.65 31.01
C TRP A 603 46.24 -21.04 29.92
N ASN A 604 47.25 -21.78 29.44
CA ASN A 604 48.15 -21.28 28.41
C ASN A 604 47.53 -21.51 27.03
N GLY A 605 47.37 -20.43 26.26
CA GLY A 605 46.98 -20.48 24.85
C GLY A 605 48.09 -20.94 23.92
N GLY A 606 47.78 -21.04 22.63
CA GLY A 606 48.76 -21.24 21.57
C GLY A 606 49.61 -20.00 21.31
N GLY A 607 50.45 -20.05 20.27
CA GLY A 607 51.16 -18.88 19.76
C GLY A 607 50.22 -17.90 19.01
N ILE A 608 50.71 -16.69 18.74
CA ILE A 608 49.97 -15.53 18.17
C ILE A 608 49.12 -15.84 16.89
N ASN A 609 49.41 -16.95 16.20
CA ASN A 609 48.73 -17.35 14.96
C ASN A 609 47.94 -18.67 15.06
N ASP A 610 47.90 -19.31 16.23
CA ASP A 610 47.43 -20.68 16.36
C ASP A 610 45.91 -20.80 16.29
N ARG A 611 45.17 -19.68 16.53
CA ARG A 611 43.70 -19.61 16.50
C ARG A 611 43.10 -20.80 17.22
N SER A 612 43.62 -21.03 18.42
CA SER A 612 43.42 -22.27 19.16
C SER A 612 41.95 -22.48 19.57
N GLY A 613 41.12 -21.45 19.38
CA GLY A 613 39.73 -21.42 19.82
C GLY A 613 39.66 -21.33 21.34
N ASN A 614 38.87 -22.20 21.95
CA ASN A 614 38.62 -22.19 23.39
C ASN A 614 39.86 -22.64 24.19
N ILE A 615 40.47 -21.71 24.93
CA ILE A 615 41.62 -21.92 25.81
C ILE A 615 41.13 -22.03 27.25
N GLY A 616 41.05 -23.28 27.73
CA GLY A 616 40.69 -23.57 29.12
C GLY A 616 39.31 -23.04 29.51
N GLY A 617 39.06 -22.92 30.83
CA GLY A 617 37.81 -22.36 31.33
C GLY A 617 37.10 -23.17 32.42
N LEU A 618 35.87 -22.74 32.70
CA LEU A 618 34.95 -23.34 33.68
C LEU A 618 33.66 -23.77 32.98
N LEU A 619 33.17 -24.97 33.31
CA LEU A 619 31.91 -25.52 32.80
C LEU A 619 31.01 -25.87 33.98
N TRP A 620 29.80 -25.34 33.99
CA TRP A 620 28.73 -25.77 34.88
C TRP A 620 27.67 -26.49 34.07
N GLN A 621 27.42 -27.75 34.41
CA GLN A 621 26.35 -28.56 33.81
C GLN A 621 25.13 -28.58 34.74
N GLY A 622 24.00 -28.12 34.23
CA GLY A 622 22.67 -28.35 34.79
C GLY A 622 22.06 -29.66 34.26
N ALA A 623 20.84 -29.96 34.67
CA ALA A 623 20.14 -31.18 34.26
C ALA A 623 19.77 -31.19 32.76
N THR A 624 19.46 -30.02 32.20
CA THR A 624 19.05 -29.83 30.80
C THR A 624 19.88 -28.78 30.08
N ASP A 625 20.76 -28.05 30.77
CA ASP A 625 21.41 -26.87 30.24
C ASP A 625 22.85 -26.70 30.78
N ASN A 626 23.64 -25.77 30.24
CA ASN A 626 25.02 -25.54 30.66
C ASN A 626 25.48 -24.09 30.47
N ILE A 627 26.44 -23.66 31.29
CA ILE A 627 27.17 -22.39 31.12
C ILE A 627 28.65 -22.69 31.04
N ARG A 628 29.33 -22.10 30.05
CA ARG A 628 30.78 -22.16 29.87
C ARG A 628 31.39 -20.77 29.94
N ILE A 629 32.51 -20.64 30.66
CA ILE A 629 33.35 -19.44 30.66
C ILE A 629 34.73 -19.86 30.20
N PHE A 630 35.22 -19.31 29.09
CA PHE A 630 36.51 -19.69 28.51
C PHE A 630 37.18 -18.48 27.84
N ALA A 631 38.48 -18.55 27.66
CA ALA A 631 39.16 -17.60 26.78
C ALA A 631 39.05 -18.11 25.33
N ASP A 632 38.76 -17.25 24.37
CA ASP A 632 38.60 -17.60 22.96
C ASP A 632 39.62 -16.84 22.11
N GLU A 633 40.48 -17.60 21.43
CA GLU A 633 41.48 -17.11 20.48
C GLU A 633 40.99 -17.40 19.06
N ASN A 634 40.12 -16.53 18.53
CA ASN A 634 39.46 -16.70 17.23
C ASN A 634 40.11 -15.87 16.08
N GLY A 635 41.22 -15.18 16.36
CA GLY A 635 41.92 -14.25 15.48
C GLY A 635 43.41 -14.13 15.83
N ASN A 636 44.12 -13.22 15.15
CA ASN A 636 45.53 -12.97 15.47
C ASN A 636 45.61 -11.96 16.61
N ASP A 637 46.41 -12.27 17.64
CA ASP A 637 46.59 -11.41 18.83
C ASP A 637 45.25 -11.03 19.50
N ASN A 638 44.34 -12.00 19.60
CA ASN A 638 43.08 -11.81 20.31
C ASN A 638 42.90 -12.87 21.41
N LEU A 639 42.36 -12.42 22.52
CA LEU A 639 41.95 -13.29 23.60
C LEU A 639 40.68 -12.71 24.19
N ASP A 640 39.55 -13.23 23.73
CA ASP A 640 38.24 -12.81 24.19
C ASP A 640 37.85 -13.62 25.43
N LEU A 641 37.25 -13.00 26.45
CA LEU A 641 36.57 -13.75 27.49
C LEU A 641 35.16 -14.10 27.00
N ALA A 642 34.95 -15.37 26.65
CA ALA A 642 33.67 -15.88 26.20
C ALA A 642 32.85 -16.44 27.36
N ILE A 643 31.56 -16.07 27.40
CA ILE A 643 30.54 -16.69 28.26
C ILE A 643 29.47 -17.27 27.33
N GLN A 644 29.39 -18.59 27.26
CA GLN A 644 28.46 -19.32 26.40
C GLN A 644 27.34 -19.94 27.26
N LEU A 645 26.11 -19.56 26.92
CA LEU A 645 24.87 -20.08 27.51
C LEU A 645 24.31 -21.18 26.61
N GLY A 646 23.60 -22.18 27.15
CA GLY A 646 23.08 -23.30 26.35
C GLY A 646 21.78 -23.00 25.60
N ASP A 647 21.16 -24.06 25.06
CA ASP A 647 20.44 -24.06 23.78
C ASP A 647 18.93 -23.78 23.83
N ASP A 648 18.37 -23.40 24.99
CA ASP A 648 16.92 -23.17 25.16
C ASP A 648 16.52 -21.74 25.61
N ASN A 649 17.47 -20.80 25.64
CA ASN A 649 17.29 -19.43 26.14
C ASN A 649 16.80 -19.33 27.59
N SER A 650 16.87 -20.40 28.40
CA SER A 650 16.49 -20.36 29.81
C SER A 650 17.58 -19.80 30.73
N ASN A 651 18.82 -19.70 30.22
CA ASN A 651 19.95 -19.15 30.96
C ASN A 651 20.15 -17.65 30.70
N HIS A 652 20.69 -16.96 31.70
CA HIS A 652 21.18 -15.59 31.60
C HIS A 652 22.30 -15.34 32.62
N ILE A 653 23.12 -14.34 32.35
CA ILE A 653 24.12 -13.85 33.31
C ILE A 653 23.40 -12.95 34.32
N SER A 654 23.27 -13.40 35.56
CA SER A 654 22.53 -12.71 36.63
C SER A 654 23.46 -11.83 37.49
N ILE A 655 23.19 -10.53 37.59
CA ILE A 655 23.89 -9.59 38.47
C ILE A 655 23.02 -9.34 39.70
N ARG A 656 23.49 -9.76 40.88
CA ARG A 656 22.73 -9.76 42.14
C ARG A 656 23.31 -8.82 43.18
N ASP A 657 22.45 -8.29 44.04
CA ASP A 657 22.87 -7.51 45.20
C ASP A 657 23.28 -8.39 46.40
N LYS A 658 23.66 -7.75 47.51
CA LYS A 658 24.08 -8.42 48.76
C LYS A 658 23.01 -9.36 49.35
N ASP A 659 21.75 -9.15 49.00
CA ASP A 659 20.60 -9.94 49.49
C ASP A 659 20.24 -11.07 48.52
N GLY A 660 21.03 -11.24 47.44
CA GLY A 660 20.82 -12.27 46.42
C GLY A 660 19.72 -11.91 45.41
N THR A 661 19.19 -10.70 45.44
CA THR A 661 18.16 -10.25 44.50
C THR A 661 18.80 -9.86 43.18
N GLU A 662 18.26 -10.33 42.06
CA GLU A 662 18.72 -9.92 40.73
C GLU A 662 18.38 -8.46 40.45
N ARG A 663 19.39 -7.68 40.05
CA ARG A 663 19.29 -6.25 39.74
C ARG A 663 19.49 -5.95 38.26
N ALA A 664 20.14 -6.86 37.54
CA ALA A 664 20.35 -6.81 36.11
C ALA A 664 20.67 -8.21 35.59
N ALA A 665 20.46 -8.43 34.29
CA ALA A 665 20.82 -9.65 33.61
C ALA A 665 21.32 -9.37 32.19
N ILE A 666 22.11 -10.29 31.64
CA ILE A 666 22.37 -10.42 30.21
C ILE A 666 21.75 -11.75 29.74
N THR A 667 20.70 -11.69 28.94
CA THR A 667 19.97 -12.86 28.44
C THR A 667 20.70 -13.56 27.30
N ALA A 668 20.28 -14.78 26.96
CA ALA A 668 20.88 -15.57 25.88
C ALA A 668 20.81 -14.91 24.49
N ASP A 669 19.85 -14.02 24.25
CA ASP A 669 19.74 -13.19 23.03
C ASP A 669 20.52 -11.87 23.11
N GLY A 670 21.28 -11.65 24.19
CA GLY A 670 22.16 -10.49 24.37
C GLY A 670 21.50 -9.24 24.94
N GLN A 671 20.27 -9.32 25.45
CA GLN A 671 19.61 -8.16 26.08
C GLN A 671 20.14 -7.91 27.48
N PHE A 672 20.48 -6.64 27.76
CA PHE A 672 20.79 -6.17 29.11
C PHE A 672 19.53 -5.61 29.79
N THR A 673 19.19 -6.13 30.98
CA THR A 673 17.97 -5.72 31.71
C THR A 673 18.21 -4.70 32.83
N GLY A 674 19.46 -4.29 33.04
CA GLY A 674 19.86 -3.36 34.11
C GLY A 674 19.78 -1.88 33.75
N ARG A 675 20.25 -1.04 34.67
CA ARG A 675 20.47 0.39 34.42
C ARG A 675 21.87 0.63 33.87
N THR A 676 21.97 1.36 32.77
CA THR A 676 23.24 1.76 32.15
C THR A 676 23.58 3.19 32.52
N ASP A 677 24.79 3.44 33.03
CA ASP A 677 25.35 4.78 33.15
C ASP A 677 26.01 5.18 31.83
N TRP A 678 25.23 5.85 30.97
CA TRP A 678 25.65 6.23 29.62
C TRP A 678 26.85 7.19 29.58
N ALA A 679 27.21 7.86 30.68
CA ALA A 679 28.39 8.73 30.72
C ALA A 679 29.71 7.97 30.55
N TYR A 680 29.72 6.67 30.86
CA TYR A 680 30.88 5.79 30.78
C TYR A 680 30.78 4.76 29.66
N VAL A 681 29.71 4.80 28.87
CA VAL A 681 29.60 3.97 27.68
C VAL A 681 29.96 4.82 26.47
N ILE A 682 31.22 4.73 26.06
CA ILE A 682 31.73 5.33 24.82
C ILE A 682 30.92 4.82 23.62
N ASN A 683 30.67 5.70 22.64
CA ASN A 683 29.83 5.45 21.47
C ASN A 683 28.32 5.22 21.75
N THR A 684 27.76 5.84 22.80
CA THR A 684 26.34 5.63 23.17
C THR A 684 25.47 6.87 23.35
N GLY A 685 24.19 6.64 23.03
CA GLY A 685 23.08 7.49 22.55
C GLY A 685 22.99 8.97 22.90
N ILE A 686 23.57 9.43 24.00
CA ILE A 686 23.20 10.72 24.58
C ILE A 686 24.35 11.74 24.49
N HIS A 687 25.58 11.25 24.27
CA HIS A 687 26.64 11.94 23.51
C HIS A 687 26.85 11.25 22.16
N ASN A 688 25.75 10.78 21.57
CA ASN A 688 25.76 10.01 20.34
C ASN A 688 25.16 10.85 19.21
N PRO A 689 25.80 10.87 18.05
CA PRO A 689 25.26 11.49 16.84
C PRO A 689 24.00 10.81 16.29
N THR A 690 23.24 10.04 17.08
CA THR A 690 22.01 9.32 16.65
C THR A 690 20.73 9.65 17.42
N LEU A 691 20.74 10.47 18.49
CA LEU A 691 19.49 10.87 19.17
C LEU A 691 19.33 12.38 19.41
N GLY A 692 20.40 13.17 19.48
CA GLY A 692 20.29 14.62 19.67
C GLY A 692 21.65 15.34 19.70
N ARG A 693 21.82 16.44 18.96
CA ARG A 693 23.06 17.25 18.97
C ARG A 693 22.81 18.73 19.21
N LEU A 694 23.58 19.33 20.13
CA LEU A 694 23.73 20.77 20.28
C LEU A 694 24.77 21.29 19.29
N ILE A 695 24.40 22.26 18.44
CA ILE A 695 25.31 22.90 17.47
C ILE A 695 25.55 24.36 17.86
N THR A 696 26.82 24.78 17.83
CA THR A 696 27.27 26.15 18.15
C THR A 696 27.89 26.86 16.94
N ASN A 697 28.28 26.09 15.92
CA ASN A 697 28.71 26.54 14.59
C ASN A 697 27.96 25.70 13.54
N SER A 698 27.93 26.17 12.29
CA SER A 698 27.24 25.45 11.21
C SER A 698 27.89 25.64 9.84
N ASN A 699 29.22 25.69 9.80
CA ASN A 699 29.97 25.91 8.55
C ASN A 699 30.29 24.59 7.83
N THR A 700 30.52 23.51 8.59
CA THR A 700 30.86 22.18 8.05
C THR A 700 29.84 21.12 8.49
N TRP A 701 29.88 19.92 7.89
CA TRP A 701 29.09 18.80 8.42
C TRP A 701 29.65 18.34 9.76
N ASN A 702 30.96 18.46 9.99
CA ASN A 702 31.54 18.21 11.31
C ASN A 702 30.97 19.13 12.40
N ASP A 703 30.70 20.41 12.09
CA ASP A 703 30.04 21.33 13.02
C ASP A 703 28.60 20.89 13.36
N ILE A 704 27.92 20.18 12.46
CA ILE A 704 26.47 19.89 12.54
C ILE A 704 26.12 18.45 12.91
N ILE A 705 26.81 17.43 12.39
CA ILE A 705 26.68 16.01 12.80
C ILE A 705 27.90 15.37 13.50
N GLY A 706 29.10 15.91 13.35
CA GLY A 706 30.29 15.52 14.13
C GLY A 706 31.34 14.82 13.29
N GLU A 707 31.10 14.79 11.98
CA GLU A 707 31.97 14.26 10.94
C GLU A 707 31.64 14.96 9.61
N ASP A 708 32.64 15.08 8.72
CA ASP A 708 32.43 15.67 7.39
C ASP A 708 31.82 14.67 6.39
N ASN A 709 32.37 13.47 6.34
CA ASN A 709 31.92 12.34 5.52
C ASN A 709 31.91 11.06 6.36
N GLY A 710 30.74 10.41 6.47
CA GLY A 710 30.53 9.25 7.33
C GLY A 710 29.17 8.58 7.10
N ASP A 711 28.73 7.77 8.07
CA ASP A 711 27.58 6.88 7.96
C ASP A 711 26.23 7.62 7.83
N TYR A 712 25.14 6.87 7.63
CA TYR A 712 23.79 7.42 7.60
C TYR A 712 23.44 8.04 8.96
N ALA A 713 23.14 9.34 8.98
CA ALA A 713 22.73 10.09 10.15
C ALA A 713 21.24 10.43 10.07
N LEU A 714 20.51 10.16 11.15
CA LEU A 714 19.20 10.73 11.44
C LEU A 714 19.22 11.22 12.89
N THR A 715 19.31 12.54 13.09
CA THR A 715 19.53 13.12 14.42
C THR A 715 18.75 14.40 14.63
N ALA A 716 18.12 14.53 15.80
CA ALA A 716 17.53 15.78 16.25
C ALA A 716 18.64 16.79 16.59
N ILE A 717 18.46 18.06 16.29
CA ILE A 717 19.44 19.11 16.60
C ILE A 717 18.82 20.25 17.40
N ARG A 718 19.64 20.83 18.26
CA ARG A 718 19.42 22.10 18.94
C ARG A 718 20.48 23.07 18.47
N ASP A 719 20.07 24.17 17.87
CA ASP A 719 20.97 25.13 17.23
C ASP A 719 21.07 26.43 18.02
N GLU A 720 22.22 26.58 18.67
CA GLU A 720 22.64 27.77 19.43
C GLU A 720 23.72 28.56 18.70
N SER A 721 23.94 28.28 17.41
CA SER A 721 24.78 29.15 16.59
C SER A 721 24.18 30.55 16.50
N ASN A 722 25.03 31.53 16.19
CA ASN A 722 24.63 32.92 16.02
C ASN A 722 23.83 33.19 14.72
N GLY A 723 23.47 32.15 13.96
CA GLY A 723 22.73 32.24 12.70
C GLY A 723 23.52 32.82 11.52
N GLN A 724 24.84 33.04 11.67
CA GLN A 724 25.70 33.52 10.59
C GLN A 724 26.24 32.40 9.68
N GLY A 725 26.09 31.13 10.10
CA GLY A 725 26.43 29.96 9.30
C GLY A 725 25.28 29.50 8.39
N ASN A 726 25.26 28.21 8.04
CA ASN A 726 24.23 27.66 7.16
C ASN A 726 22.87 27.49 7.88
N THR A 727 22.91 27.20 9.17
CA THR A 727 21.70 26.99 9.99
C THR A 727 21.07 28.31 10.43
N ILE A 728 19.92 28.26 11.11
CA ILE A 728 19.14 29.46 11.47
C ILE A 728 19.71 30.12 12.73
N GLY A 729 20.35 29.33 13.61
CA GLY A 729 20.67 29.77 14.95
C GLY A 729 19.40 29.99 15.76
N ASN A 730 19.40 31.02 16.62
CA ASN A 730 18.23 31.50 17.35
C ASN A 730 17.50 30.39 18.12
N PHE A 731 18.27 29.57 18.84
CA PHE A 731 17.69 28.49 19.63
C PHE A 731 16.80 27.59 18.75
N SER A 732 17.15 27.37 17.47
CA SER A 732 16.30 26.59 16.58
C SER A 732 16.35 25.12 16.92
N SER A 733 15.28 24.39 16.63
CA SER A 733 15.21 22.94 16.75
C SER A 733 15.06 22.34 15.37
N GLY A 734 15.69 21.20 15.11
CA GLY A 734 15.64 20.60 13.78
C GLY A 734 15.97 19.14 13.74
N ILE A 735 16.05 18.61 12.53
CA ILE A 735 16.52 17.27 12.22
C ILE A 735 17.59 17.37 11.14
N VAL A 736 18.62 16.53 11.27
CA VAL A 736 19.60 16.26 10.21
C VAL A 736 19.35 14.86 9.70
N PHE A 737 19.42 14.68 8.38
CA PHE A 737 19.18 13.41 7.69
C PHE A 737 20.13 13.25 6.50
N GLY A 738 20.42 12.00 6.10
CA GLY A 738 21.28 11.68 4.96
C GLY A 738 22.46 10.82 5.36
N GLY A 739 23.43 10.63 4.49
CA GLY A 739 24.58 9.76 4.74
C GLY A 739 25.60 9.79 3.62
N SER A 740 26.80 9.25 3.88
CA SER A 740 27.93 9.29 2.95
C SER A 740 28.19 10.72 2.48
N ASP A 741 28.16 10.96 1.16
CA ASP A 741 28.46 12.26 0.57
C ASP A 741 27.31 13.27 0.66
N THR A 742 26.05 12.90 0.90
CA THR A 742 24.90 13.85 0.83
C THR A 742 24.12 13.93 2.13
N LYS A 743 23.95 15.15 2.65
CA LYS A 743 23.27 15.43 3.92
C LYS A 743 22.31 16.59 3.78
N GLY A 744 21.27 16.59 4.61
CA GLY A 744 20.22 17.61 4.64
C GLY A 744 19.80 17.93 6.07
N ILE A 745 19.34 19.16 6.27
CA ILE A 745 18.85 19.64 7.57
C ILE A 745 17.53 20.34 7.36
N LEU A 746 16.61 20.13 8.29
CA LEU A 746 15.40 20.96 8.45
C LEU A 746 15.38 21.51 9.88
N ASN A 747 15.48 22.82 10.05
CA ASN A 747 15.44 23.47 11.37
C ASN A 747 14.41 24.61 11.42
N VAL A 748 13.86 24.84 12.60
CA VAL A 748 12.77 25.78 12.89
C VAL A 748 13.15 26.67 14.06
N ALA A 749 13.05 27.99 13.88
CA ALA A 749 13.40 28.99 14.90
C ALA A 749 12.54 28.91 16.17
N TYR A 750 13.10 29.34 17.31
CA TYR A 750 12.40 29.31 18.60
C TYR A 750 11.24 30.30 18.72
N ASN A 751 11.41 31.54 18.25
CA ASN A 751 10.51 32.66 18.56
C ASN A 751 9.90 33.36 17.33
N ILE A 752 10.22 32.92 16.11
CA ILE A 752 9.67 33.47 14.86
C ILE A 752 9.25 32.32 13.95
N PRO A 753 8.20 32.49 13.11
CA PRO A 753 7.81 31.49 12.12
C PRO A 753 8.84 31.50 10.99
N GLN A 754 9.98 30.84 11.20
CA GLN A 754 11.03 30.66 10.20
C GLN A 754 11.47 29.20 10.24
N ALA A 755 11.43 28.55 9.10
CA ALA A 755 12.01 27.22 8.90
C ALA A 755 12.99 27.28 7.73
N ARG A 756 14.07 26.50 7.78
CA ARG A 756 15.10 26.46 6.76
C ARG A 756 15.41 25.01 6.43
N ILE A 757 15.53 24.76 5.13
CA ILE A 757 16.07 23.52 4.61
C ILE A 757 17.48 23.78 4.08
N ILE A 758 18.39 22.90 4.42
CA ILE A 758 19.82 22.99 4.13
C ILE A 758 20.20 21.69 3.45
N GLY A 759 21.11 21.76 2.49
CA GLY A 759 21.63 20.57 1.84
C GLY A 759 23.00 20.78 1.24
N GLY A 760 23.68 19.68 0.95
CA GLY A 760 24.95 19.73 0.25
C GLY A 760 25.72 18.43 0.34
N ASN A 761 26.87 18.44 -0.32
CA ASN A 761 27.79 17.32 -0.39
C ASN A 761 29.23 17.72 -0.04
N GLY A 762 30.13 16.74 0.10
CA GLY A 762 31.49 16.99 0.57
C GLY A 762 31.55 17.35 2.05
N ASN A 763 32.36 18.36 2.43
CA ASN A 763 32.68 18.65 3.84
C ASN A 763 31.73 19.65 4.53
N GLY A 764 30.70 20.15 3.86
CA GLY A 764 29.74 21.05 4.49
C GLY A 764 28.50 21.32 3.67
N PRO A 765 27.51 22.01 4.23
CA PRO A 765 26.37 22.49 3.47
C PRO A 765 26.82 23.37 2.30
N VAL A 766 26.23 23.17 1.13
CA VAL A 766 26.54 23.96 -0.08
C VAL A 766 25.40 24.89 -0.48
N TRP A 767 24.20 24.64 0.04
CA TRP A 767 23.04 25.50 -0.15
C TRP A 767 22.11 25.46 1.07
N HIS A 768 21.38 26.55 1.26
CA HIS A 768 20.31 26.65 2.23
C HIS A 768 19.20 27.56 1.70
N LYS A 769 17.96 27.29 2.06
CA LYS A 769 16.80 28.11 1.72
C LYS A 769 15.81 28.16 2.87
N ASP A 770 15.31 29.36 3.16
CA ASP A 770 14.16 29.53 4.05
C ASP A 770 12.90 29.02 3.35
N ILE A 771 12.09 28.27 4.09
CA ILE A 771 10.79 27.77 3.64
C ILE A 771 9.80 28.92 3.79
N ALA A 772 9.20 29.32 2.66
CA ALA A 772 8.16 30.34 2.62
C ALA A 772 6.86 29.80 3.23
N TRP A 773 6.25 30.57 4.13
CA TRP A 773 4.91 30.34 4.62
C TRP A 773 3.87 30.92 3.66
N LYS A 774 2.59 30.61 3.88
CA LYS A 774 1.50 31.10 3.02
C LYS A 774 1.51 32.63 2.86
N ASP A 775 1.91 33.35 3.89
CA ASP A 775 1.93 34.82 3.92
C ASP A 775 3.18 35.43 3.27
N ASP A 776 4.21 34.62 2.99
CA ASP A 776 5.44 35.03 2.31
C ASP A 776 5.29 35.02 0.78
N LEU A 777 4.24 34.38 0.26
CA LEU A 777 3.99 34.30 -1.18
C LEU A 777 3.41 35.61 -1.71
N LYS A 778 4.18 36.28 -2.58
CA LYS A 778 3.77 37.51 -3.28
C LYS A 778 3.37 37.22 -4.73
N ILE A 779 2.34 37.89 -5.22
CA ILE A 779 1.92 37.92 -6.63
C ILE A 779 2.03 39.32 -7.21
N ASN A 780 2.32 39.35 -8.50
CA ASN A 780 2.29 40.57 -9.30
C ASN A 780 0.87 40.78 -9.82
N VAL A 781 0.25 41.91 -9.46
CA VAL A 781 -1.12 42.24 -9.85
C VAL A 781 -1.18 43.58 -10.56
N VAL A 782 -2.07 43.67 -11.55
CA VAL A 782 -2.39 44.88 -12.30
C VAL A 782 -3.74 45.39 -11.81
N ARG A 783 -3.77 46.60 -11.23
CA ARG A 783 -5.01 47.19 -10.65
C ARG A 783 -5.83 48.02 -11.63
N SER A 784 -5.29 48.34 -12.79
CA SER A 784 -5.96 49.14 -13.82
C SER A 784 -5.63 48.64 -15.21
N TYR A 785 -6.61 48.68 -16.12
CA TYR A 785 -6.45 48.26 -17.52
C TYR A 785 -7.06 49.33 -18.43
N ASP A 786 -6.26 49.89 -19.33
CA ASP A 786 -6.70 50.87 -20.32
C ASP A 786 -7.39 50.11 -21.47
N ILE A 787 -8.72 50.14 -21.44
CA ILE A 787 -9.60 49.45 -22.40
C ILE A 787 -9.45 50.01 -23.82
N GLU A 788 -9.17 51.32 -23.96
CA GLU A 788 -9.05 51.96 -25.28
C GLU A 788 -7.73 51.59 -25.96
N LYS A 789 -6.65 51.45 -25.18
CA LYS A 789 -5.30 51.13 -25.70
C LYS A 789 -4.92 49.66 -25.63
N ASN A 790 -5.76 48.81 -25.02
CA ASN A 790 -5.47 47.41 -24.73
C ASN A 790 -4.16 47.23 -23.94
N GLN A 791 -3.96 48.06 -22.91
CA GLN A 791 -2.72 48.11 -22.14
C GLN A 791 -2.97 48.00 -20.64
N ALA A 792 -2.19 47.14 -19.97
CA ALA A 792 -2.18 47.02 -18.52
C ALA A 792 -1.49 48.23 -17.86
N GLY A 793 -2.01 48.66 -16.71
CA GLY A 793 -1.36 49.64 -15.85
C GLY A 793 -0.12 49.07 -15.12
N PRO A 794 0.52 49.87 -14.24
CA PRO A 794 1.72 49.46 -13.51
C PRO A 794 1.47 48.22 -12.65
N VAL A 795 2.42 47.29 -12.67
CA VAL A 795 2.39 46.08 -11.84
C VAL A 795 2.73 46.42 -10.39
N THR A 796 1.94 45.89 -9.46
CA THR A 796 2.13 46.02 -8.01
C THR A 796 2.29 44.65 -7.35
N SER A 797 3.04 44.55 -6.25
CA SER A 797 3.29 43.28 -5.55
C SER A 797 2.39 43.15 -4.31
N GLU A 798 1.64 42.05 -4.21
CA GLU A 798 0.66 41.80 -3.14
C GLU A 798 0.74 40.38 -2.59
N THR A 799 0.23 40.14 -1.37
CA THR A 799 0.22 38.81 -0.73
C THR A 799 -0.86 37.91 -1.33
N LEU A 800 -0.62 36.59 -1.44
CA LEU A 800 -1.46 35.55 -2.07
C LEU A 800 -2.87 35.30 -1.45
N GLY A 801 -3.47 36.29 -0.78
CA GLY A 801 -4.80 36.21 -0.16
C GLY A 801 -5.69 37.42 -0.40
N SER A 802 -5.21 38.46 -1.09
CA SER A 802 -6.02 39.62 -1.48
C SER A 802 -7.12 39.17 -2.46
N GLN A 803 -8.38 39.31 -2.06
CA GLN A 803 -9.56 38.98 -2.88
C GLN A 803 -9.59 39.93 -4.11
N TRP A 804 -10.13 39.48 -5.26
CA TRP A 804 -10.34 40.27 -6.50
C TRP A 804 -9.14 40.41 -7.46
N VAL A 805 -8.49 39.31 -7.83
CA VAL A 805 -7.47 39.31 -8.91
C VAL A 805 -8.09 38.77 -10.20
N VAL A 806 -8.05 39.53 -11.29
CA VAL A 806 -8.55 39.12 -12.62
C VAL A 806 -7.36 38.98 -13.57
N ASP A 807 -7.34 37.89 -14.34
CA ASP A 807 -6.28 37.59 -15.29
C ASP A 807 -6.18 38.65 -16.42
N GLN A 808 -4.94 38.97 -16.84
CA GLN A 808 -4.67 39.98 -17.86
C GLN A 808 -5.25 39.59 -19.22
N GLY A 809 -5.24 38.31 -19.58
CA GLY A 809 -5.86 37.81 -20.81
C GLY A 809 -7.38 37.96 -20.79
N THR A 810 -8.00 37.78 -19.63
CA THR A 810 -9.45 38.01 -19.43
C THR A 810 -9.82 39.48 -19.61
N LEU A 811 -8.99 40.41 -19.11
CA LEU A 811 -9.20 41.85 -19.29
C LEU A 811 -8.98 42.30 -20.76
N ALA A 812 -8.00 41.72 -21.44
CA ALA A 812 -7.76 41.96 -22.87
C ALA A 812 -8.95 41.47 -23.72
N ALA A 813 -9.48 40.28 -23.45
CA ALA A 813 -10.66 39.75 -24.14
C ALA A 813 -11.90 40.62 -23.92
N PHE A 814 -12.08 41.18 -22.72
CA PHE A 814 -13.16 42.13 -22.45
C PHE A 814 -12.98 43.44 -23.24
N ALA A 815 -11.76 43.96 -23.33
CA ALA A 815 -11.47 45.16 -24.12
C ALA A 815 -11.68 44.93 -25.62
N ASP A 816 -11.31 43.76 -26.12
CA ASP A 816 -11.54 43.34 -27.51
C ASP A 816 -13.05 43.21 -27.80
N ALA A 817 -13.83 42.58 -26.91
CA ALA A 817 -15.28 42.47 -27.03
C ALA A 817 -15.99 43.83 -26.99
N HIS A 818 -15.54 44.77 -26.13
CA HIS A 818 -16.07 46.13 -26.12
C HIS A 818 -15.84 46.85 -27.46
N ARG A 819 -14.65 46.67 -28.05
CA ARG A 819 -14.29 47.27 -29.33
C ARG A 819 -15.05 46.65 -30.50
N ASP A 820 -15.29 45.34 -30.46
CA ASP A 820 -16.09 44.61 -31.44
C ASP A 820 -17.56 45.08 -31.45
N VAL A 821 -18.19 45.21 -30.27
CA VAL A 821 -19.55 45.74 -30.13
C VAL A 821 -19.68 47.17 -30.65
N ARG A 822 -18.65 48.01 -30.43
CA ARG A 822 -18.58 49.39 -30.97
C ARG A 822 -18.51 49.40 -32.50
N ASN A 823 -17.75 48.50 -33.10
CA ASN A 823 -17.55 48.46 -34.55
C ASN A 823 -18.74 47.83 -35.30
N HIS A 824 -19.55 46.98 -34.66
CA HIS A 824 -20.64 46.27 -35.31
C HIS A 824 -22.00 47.00 -35.31
N THR A 825 -22.13 48.16 -34.64
CA THR A 825 -23.44 48.81 -34.39
C THR A 825 -23.58 50.28 -34.83
N ASP A 826 -22.54 50.93 -35.38
CA ASP A 826 -22.63 52.36 -35.77
C ASP A 826 -22.82 52.56 -37.28
N PHE A 827 -23.98 53.11 -37.68
CA PHE A 827 -24.34 53.45 -39.08
C PHE A 827 -23.45 54.53 -39.74
N ARG A 828 -22.50 55.10 -38.99
CA ARG A 828 -21.73 56.28 -39.40
C ARG A 828 -20.48 55.97 -40.24
N TYR A 829 -20.02 54.72 -40.32
CA TYR A 829 -18.79 54.36 -41.03
C TYR A 829 -19.03 53.20 -42.02
N PRO A 830 -18.78 53.37 -43.34
CA PRO A 830 -18.90 52.27 -44.30
C PRO A 830 -17.81 51.21 -44.07
N THR A 831 -18.17 49.94 -44.23
CA THR A 831 -17.28 48.76 -44.17
C THR A 831 -16.14 48.86 -45.18
N ASP A 832 -16.44 49.38 -46.38
CA ASP A 832 -15.42 49.70 -47.39
C ASP A 832 -15.92 50.82 -48.32
N ILE A 833 -14.98 51.53 -48.95
CA ILE A 833 -15.25 52.61 -49.90
C ILE A 833 -14.58 52.28 -51.24
N THR A 834 -15.40 52.08 -52.27
CA THR A 834 -14.91 51.82 -53.62
C THR A 834 -15.21 52.99 -54.54
N SER A 835 -14.18 53.55 -55.17
CA SER A 835 -14.32 54.73 -56.03
C SER A 835 -13.71 54.56 -57.44
N ASN A 836 -14.34 55.17 -58.45
CA ASN A 836 -13.82 55.33 -59.83
C ASN A 836 -13.49 54.04 -60.61
N THR A 837 -14.08 52.89 -60.27
CA THR A 837 -13.80 51.59 -60.92
C THR A 837 -15.07 50.91 -61.43
N ALA A 838 -14.95 49.78 -62.13
CA ALA A 838 -16.06 48.90 -62.45
C ALA A 838 -16.18 47.83 -61.35
N ILE A 839 -17.38 47.66 -60.80
CA ILE A 839 -17.65 46.68 -59.73
C ILE A 839 -18.77 45.73 -60.14
N ASN A 840 -18.71 44.49 -59.68
CA ASN A 840 -19.76 43.50 -59.88
C ASN A 840 -20.37 43.15 -58.53
N LEU A 841 -21.67 43.46 -58.36
CA LEU A 841 -22.38 43.23 -57.10
C LEU A 841 -22.63 41.75 -56.77
N ASN A 842 -22.28 40.84 -57.67
CA ASN A 842 -22.36 39.39 -57.46
C ASN A 842 -21.01 38.78 -57.01
N ASN A 843 -19.97 39.59 -56.81
CA ASN A 843 -18.64 39.12 -56.39
C ASN A 843 -18.26 39.68 -55.02
N ASP A 844 -17.39 38.96 -54.31
CA ASP A 844 -16.76 39.47 -53.09
C ASP A 844 -15.94 40.73 -53.42
N PRO A 845 -15.92 41.76 -52.54
CA PRO A 845 -16.49 41.79 -51.20
C PRO A 845 -17.99 42.13 -51.14
N TYR A 846 -18.66 42.43 -52.26
CA TYR A 846 -20.06 42.93 -52.26
C TYR A 846 -21.13 41.86 -51.93
N LEU A 847 -20.70 40.67 -51.55
CA LEU A 847 -21.52 39.60 -50.96
C LEU A 847 -21.29 39.43 -49.45
N ASP A 848 -20.30 40.09 -48.86
CA ASP A 848 -19.97 40.02 -47.42
C ASP A 848 -20.78 41.02 -46.59
N THR A 849 -21.17 40.63 -45.37
CA THR A 849 -21.97 41.47 -44.46
C THR A 849 -21.28 42.81 -44.22
N GLY A 850 -21.96 43.91 -44.54
CA GLY A 850 -21.39 45.25 -44.43
C GLY A 850 -22.19 46.35 -45.12
N ILE A 851 -21.69 47.59 -44.99
CA ILE A 851 -22.20 48.78 -45.69
C ILE A 851 -21.08 49.29 -46.60
N TYR A 852 -21.22 49.14 -47.91
CA TYR A 852 -20.24 49.57 -48.90
C TYR A 852 -20.64 50.93 -49.47
N LYS A 853 -19.75 51.91 -49.39
CA LYS A 853 -19.92 53.20 -50.06
C LYS A 853 -19.31 53.12 -51.45
N ILE A 854 -20.14 53.27 -52.47
CA ILE A 854 -19.71 53.17 -53.86
C ILE A 854 -19.75 54.56 -54.48
N GLU A 855 -18.61 55.05 -54.96
CA GLU A 855 -18.48 56.41 -55.47
C GLU A 855 -17.99 56.45 -56.92
N ASN A 856 -18.84 56.88 -57.84
CA ASN A 856 -18.47 57.06 -59.25
C ASN A 856 -17.98 55.75 -59.90
N CYS A 857 -18.62 54.62 -59.58
CA CYS A 857 -18.27 53.32 -60.14
C CYS A 857 -19.27 52.89 -61.21
N ALA A 858 -18.81 52.16 -62.23
CA ALA A 858 -19.69 51.44 -63.16
C ALA A 858 -20.15 50.15 -62.46
N ILE A 859 -21.45 49.88 -62.44
CA ILE A 859 -22.04 48.85 -61.57
C ILE A 859 -22.65 47.75 -62.44
N ILE A 860 -21.95 46.61 -62.47
CA ILE A 860 -22.41 45.39 -63.14
C ILE A 860 -23.34 44.63 -62.18
N ASN A 861 -24.42 44.07 -62.75
CA ASN A 861 -25.48 43.37 -62.01
C ASN A 861 -26.23 44.25 -60.99
N GLY A 862 -26.26 45.58 -61.24
CA GLY A 862 -27.12 46.52 -60.52
C GLY A 862 -28.54 46.64 -61.14
N PRO A 863 -29.46 47.37 -60.49
CA PRO A 863 -30.86 47.51 -60.91
C PRO A 863 -31.09 48.28 -62.22
N TRP A 864 -30.05 48.73 -62.92
CA TRP A 864 -30.16 49.63 -64.07
C TRP A 864 -29.69 48.98 -65.36
N ALA A 865 -30.39 49.25 -66.47
CA ALA A 865 -30.08 48.70 -67.79
C ALA A 865 -28.74 49.19 -68.38
N ALA A 866 -28.28 50.40 -68.03
CA ALA A 866 -27.02 50.95 -68.52
C ALA A 866 -25.87 50.62 -67.53
N VAL A 867 -25.07 49.59 -67.84
CA VAL A 867 -23.97 49.11 -66.98
C VAL A 867 -22.73 50.02 -66.98
N ASP A 868 -22.51 50.81 -68.04
CA ASP A 868 -21.35 51.71 -68.15
C ASP A 868 -21.54 53.08 -67.46
N ALA A 869 -22.76 53.38 -67.02
CA ALA A 869 -23.04 54.62 -66.31
C ALA A 869 -22.45 54.57 -64.89
N ARG A 870 -21.59 55.56 -64.57
CA ARG A 870 -20.97 55.66 -63.25
C ARG A 870 -21.93 56.23 -62.22
N ARG A 871 -22.02 55.58 -61.07
CA ARG A 871 -23.04 55.85 -60.05
C ARG A 871 -22.42 56.03 -58.66
N ARG A 872 -23.13 56.78 -57.82
CA ARG A 872 -22.83 56.95 -56.40
C ARG A 872 -23.99 56.39 -55.57
N LEU A 873 -23.70 55.47 -54.65
CA LEU A 873 -24.71 54.79 -53.84
C LEU A 873 -24.11 54.18 -52.57
N PHE A 874 -24.99 53.75 -51.67
CA PHE A 874 -24.64 52.84 -50.58
C PHE A 874 -25.25 51.46 -50.83
N LEU A 875 -24.44 50.42 -50.75
CA LEU A 875 -24.89 49.03 -50.78
C LEU A 875 -24.81 48.48 -49.36
N ARG A 876 -25.93 48.02 -48.81
CA ARG A 876 -25.98 47.23 -47.59
C ARG A 876 -26.11 45.77 -47.96
N VAL A 877 -25.29 44.93 -47.34
CA VAL A 877 -25.31 43.49 -47.48
C VAL A 877 -25.49 42.88 -46.10
N ALA A 878 -26.50 42.02 -45.94
CA ALA A 878 -26.74 41.25 -44.74
C ALA A 878 -26.80 39.78 -45.10
N LYS A 879 -25.82 39.00 -44.62
CA LYS A 879 -25.88 37.54 -44.70
C LYS A 879 -26.81 37.00 -43.62
N TYR A 880 -27.79 36.20 -44.02
CA TYR A 880 -28.54 35.37 -43.09
C TYR A 880 -27.76 34.08 -42.79
N ASP A 881 -27.11 33.52 -43.82
CA ASP A 881 -26.12 32.44 -43.76
C ASP A 881 -25.11 32.60 -44.92
N ASP A 882 -24.19 31.65 -45.11
CA ASP A 882 -23.18 31.70 -46.18
C ASP A 882 -23.76 31.55 -47.61
N ASN A 883 -25.06 31.25 -47.73
CA ASN A 883 -25.76 31.12 -48.99
C ASN A 883 -26.74 32.27 -49.26
N SER A 884 -27.59 32.63 -48.30
CA SER A 884 -28.72 33.57 -48.40
C SER A 884 -28.29 34.99 -48.01
N ILE A 885 -28.14 35.84 -49.03
CA ILE A 885 -27.51 37.16 -48.91
C ILE A 885 -28.51 38.24 -49.33
N PHE A 886 -28.94 39.05 -48.36
CA PHE A 886 -29.82 40.19 -48.64
C PHE A 886 -29.00 41.42 -49.02
N GLN A 887 -29.24 41.92 -50.23
CA GLN A 887 -28.60 43.14 -50.70
C GLN A 887 -29.63 44.26 -50.82
N THR A 888 -29.29 45.44 -50.34
CA THR A 888 -30.11 46.65 -50.44
C THR A 888 -29.25 47.81 -50.95
N ILE A 889 -29.69 48.46 -52.01
CA ILE A 889 -29.06 49.66 -52.55
C ILE A 889 -29.88 50.87 -52.12
N ASN A 890 -29.19 51.87 -51.58
CA ASN A 890 -29.69 53.23 -51.43
C ASN A 890 -28.97 54.10 -52.47
N TYR A 891 -29.70 54.50 -53.51
CA TYR A 891 -29.17 55.31 -54.59
C TYR A 891 -29.35 56.79 -54.26
N ASN A 892 -28.36 57.61 -54.61
CA ASN A 892 -28.30 59.02 -54.18
C ASN A 892 -29.48 59.90 -54.66
N ASN A 893 -30.31 59.43 -55.59
CA ASN A 893 -31.54 60.12 -56.03
C ASN A 893 -32.78 59.76 -55.16
N GLY A 894 -32.60 59.03 -54.06
CA GLY A 894 -33.67 58.61 -53.14
C GLY A 894 -34.34 57.29 -53.52
N GLU A 895 -33.88 56.61 -54.56
CA GLU A 895 -34.38 55.30 -54.94
C GLU A 895 -33.74 54.19 -54.09
N LEU A 896 -34.58 53.28 -53.59
CA LEU A 896 -34.17 52.11 -52.84
C LEU A 896 -34.46 50.85 -53.65
N TYR A 897 -33.50 49.93 -53.68
CA TYR A 897 -33.63 48.63 -54.35
C TYR A 897 -33.21 47.51 -53.42
N SER A 898 -33.84 46.34 -53.52
CA SER A 898 -33.42 45.14 -52.79
C SER A 898 -33.53 43.87 -53.61
N ARG A 899 -32.72 42.88 -53.25
CA ARG A 899 -32.87 41.49 -53.70
C ARG A 899 -32.26 40.53 -52.66
N CYS A 900 -32.61 39.26 -52.78
CA CYS A 900 -31.98 38.18 -52.03
C CYS A 900 -31.19 37.29 -53.01
N VAL A 901 -29.90 37.10 -52.76
CA VAL A 901 -28.95 36.38 -53.61
C VAL A 901 -28.59 35.04 -52.94
N SER A 902 -28.39 34.00 -53.76
CA SER A 902 -27.92 32.68 -53.30
C SER A 902 -26.56 32.32 -53.90
N LYS A 903 -25.50 32.26 -53.07
CA LYS A 903 -24.11 31.99 -53.52
C LYS A 903 -23.90 30.53 -53.95
N THR A 904 -24.42 29.54 -53.21
CA THR A 904 -24.26 28.11 -53.58
C THR A 904 -25.14 27.67 -54.74
N ASN A 905 -26.30 28.31 -54.96
CA ASN A 905 -27.20 27.97 -56.08
C ASN A 905 -26.98 28.85 -57.33
N ASN A 906 -25.99 29.75 -57.32
CA ASN A 906 -25.68 30.68 -58.39
C ASN A 906 -26.91 31.50 -58.87
N SER A 907 -27.79 31.87 -57.93
CA SER A 907 -29.06 32.55 -58.21
C SER A 907 -28.97 34.03 -57.83
N TYR A 908 -29.04 34.90 -58.83
CA TYR A 908 -28.98 36.36 -58.69
C TYR A 908 -30.23 36.98 -59.31
N PRO A 909 -31.37 36.99 -58.60
CA PRO A 909 -32.61 37.53 -59.14
C PRO A 909 -32.49 39.03 -59.45
N GLU A 910 -33.44 39.51 -60.28
CA GLU A 910 -33.56 40.93 -60.58
C GLU A 910 -33.82 41.76 -59.31
N TRP A 911 -33.45 43.03 -59.38
CA TRP A 911 -33.61 43.96 -58.26
C TRP A 911 -35.04 44.47 -58.18
N SER A 912 -35.65 44.34 -57.01
CA SER A 912 -36.96 44.93 -56.70
C SER A 912 -36.78 46.38 -56.24
N LYS A 913 -37.43 47.33 -56.91
CA LYS A 913 -37.45 48.74 -56.51
C LYS A 913 -38.52 48.99 -55.44
N PHE A 914 -38.17 49.67 -54.35
CA PHE A 914 -39.15 50.13 -53.36
C PHE A 914 -39.99 51.29 -53.92
N ALA A 915 -41.29 51.26 -53.63
CA ALA A 915 -42.19 52.37 -53.97
C ALA A 915 -41.79 53.62 -53.18
N THR A 916 -41.60 54.75 -53.88
CA THR A 916 -41.34 56.04 -53.22
C THR A 916 -42.64 56.65 -52.72
N MET A 917 -42.59 57.62 -51.80
CA MET A 917 -43.80 58.35 -51.36
C MET A 917 -44.56 58.98 -52.54
N ASN A 918 -43.85 59.40 -53.60
CA ASN A 918 -44.50 59.88 -54.83
C ASN A 918 -45.21 58.76 -55.60
N SER A 919 -44.68 57.54 -55.59
CA SER A 919 -45.34 56.35 -56.16
C SER A 919 -46.57 55.95 -55.34
N ILE A 920 -46.51 56.13 -54.02
CA ILE A 920 -47.64 55.92 -53.09
C ILE A 920 -48.67 57.03 -53.24
N ASN A 921 -48.25 58.29 -53.48
CA ASN A 921 -49.13 59.41 -53.77
C ASN A 921 -49.81 59.25 -55.13
N ASP A 922 -49.11 58.80 -56.16
CA ASP A 922 -49.70 58.51 -57.47
C ASP A 922 -50.66 57.30 -57.40
N LEU A 923 -50.33 56.28 -56.58
CA LEU A 923 -51.26 55.19 -56.27
C LEU A 923 -52.45 55.69 -55.43
N SER A 924 -52.22 56.62 -54.49
CA SER A 924 -53.22 57.26 -53.65
C SER A 924 -54.12 58.18 -54.46
N ASP A 925 -53.61 58.86 -55.48
CA ASP A 925 -54.37 59.74 -56.38
C ASP A 925 -55.16 58.89 -57.38
N ARG A 926 -54.58 57.78 -57.86
CA ARG A 926 -55.33 56.78 -58.65
C ARG A 926 -56.41 56.09 -57.80
N LEU A 927 -56.12 55.78 -56.54
CA LEU A 927 -57.08 55.22 -55.60
C LEU A 927 -58.13 56.26 -55.19
N HIS A 928 -57.76 57.52 -54.98
CA HIS A 928 -58.68 58.63 -54.67
C HIS A 928 -59.61 58.90 -55.85
N ASN A 929 -59.11 58.86 -57.09
CA ASN A 929 -59.93 58.93 -58.30
C ASN A 929 -60.85 57.70 -58.47
N PHE A 930 -60.38 56.49 -58.13
CA PHE A 930 -61.19 55.28 -58.13
C PHE A 930 -62.25 55.30 -57.02
N THR A 931 -61.93 55.84 -55.85
CA THR A 931 -62.81 55.97 -54.68
C THR A 931 -63.81 57.10 -54.89
N MET A 932 -63.45 58.18 -55.60
CA MET A 932 -64.38 59.23 -56.03
C MET A 932 -65.33 58.72 -57.12
N GLN A 933 -64.87 57.92 -58.08
CA GLN A 933 -65.76 57.23 -59.04
C GLN A 933 -66.72 56.25 -58.32
N GLN A 934 -66.23 55.53 -57.30
CA GLN A 934 -67.03 54.59 -56.52
C GLN A 934 -67.99 55.29 -55.53
N ALA A 935 -67.60 56.43 -54.96
CA ALA A 935 -68.42 57.29 -54.10
C ALA A 935 -69.47 58.08 -54.89
N MET A 936 -69.17 58.54 -56.12
CA MET A 936 -70.18 59.07 -57.05
C MET A 936 -71.16 57.99 -57.51
N PHE A 937 -70.73 56.72 -57.61
CA PHE A 937 -71.62 55.58 -57.88
C PHE A 937 -72.52 55.22 -56.69
N GLN A 938 -72.04 55.35 -55.44
CA GLN A 938 -72.84 55.04 -54.23
C GLN A 938 -73.76 56.20 -53.79
N HIS A 939 -73.37 57.46 -53.97
CA HIS A 939 -74.20 58.62 -53.64
C HIS A 939 -75.34 58.85 -54.65
N ASN A 940 -75.20 58.37 -55.90
CA ASN A 940 -76.29 58.35 -56.89
C ASN A 940 -77.25 57.18 -56.72
N PHE A 941 -76.85 56.09 -56.02
CA PHE A 941 -77.71 54.91 -55.82
C PHE A 941 -78.74 55.10 -54.69
N THR A 942 -78.54 56.06 -53.78
CA THR A 942 -79.44 56.36 -52.65
C THR A 942 -80.44 57.50 -52.91
N MET A 943 -80.21 58.35 -53.93
CA MET A 943 -81.22 59.32 -54.41
C MET A 943 -82.15 58.78 -55.51
N GLN A 944 -81.81 57.67 -56.19
CA GLN A 944 -82.67 57.08 -57.23
C GLN A 944 -83.77 56.13 -56.71
N GLN A 945 -83.74 55.69 -55.43
CA GLN A 945 -84.85 54.92 -54.85
C GLN A 945 -86.09 55.78 -54.51
N ALA A 946 -85.98 57.11 -54.56
CA ALA A 946 -87.10 58.05 -54.44
C ALA A 946 -87.63 58.57 -55.80
N MET A 947 -87.10 58.09 -56.94
CA MET A 947 -87.51 58.50 -58.29
C MET A 947 -87.88 57.35 -59.24
N PHE A 948 -88.20 56.16 -58.72
CA PHE A 948 -88.78 55.04 -59.51
C PHE A 948 -90.29 55.20 -59.80
N GLN A 949 -90.73 56.43 -60.02
CA GLN A 949 -91.93 56.76 -60.79
C GLN A 949 -91.62 57.94 -61.72
N HIS A 950 -90.67 57.78 -62.66
CA HIS A 950 -90.81 58.22 -64.06
C HIS A 950 -89.59 57.80 -64.91
N ARG A 951 -89.82 57.77 -66.22
CA ARG A 951 -89.11 57.04 -67.27
C ARG A 951 -87.66 57.50 -67.50
N VAL A 952 -86.82 56.54 -67.93
CA VAL A 952 -85.74 56.60 -68.94
C VAL A 952 -85.38 58.01 -69.44
N ASP A 953 -84.13 58.45 -69.22
CA ASP A 953 -83.55 59.72 -69.69
C ASP A 953 -83.58 59.85 -71.23
N TYR A 954 -84.76 60.20 -71.76
CA TYR A 954 -84.96 60.75 -73.11
C TYR A 954 -84.73 62.27 -73.15
N ASP A 955 -84.64 62.92 -71.98
CA ASP A 955 -84.64 64.38 -71.82
C ASP A 955 -83.24 65.01 -71.89
N SER A 956 -82.17 64.22 -72.07
CA SER A 956 -80.80 64.71 -72.25
C SER A 956 -79.95 63.82 -73.17
N PRO A 957 -80.29 63.72 -74.48
CA PRO A 957 -79.50 62.93 -75.42
C PRO A 957 -78.09 63.52 -75.59
N SER A 958 -77.09 62.67 -75.79
CA SER A 958 -75.68 63.07 -76.03
C SER A 958 -75.49 63.87 -77.33
N GLY A 959 -76.54 63.97 -78.16
CA GLY A 959 -76.66 64.89 -79.29
C GLY A 959 -78.06 64.78 -79.94
N THR A 960 -78.53 65.86 -80.57
CA THR A 960 -79.76 65.85 -81.38
C THR A 960 -79.45 66.17 -82.84
N ILE A 961 -79.99 65.38 -83.76
CA ILE A 961 -79.85 65.56 -85.21
C ILE A 961 -81.25 65.68 -85.79
N SER A 962 -81.49 66.72 -86.59
CA SER A 962 -82.82 66.99 -87.14
C SER A 962 -82.76 67.23 -88.65
N ASP A 963 -83.77 66.78 -89.37
CA ASP A 963 -84.04 67.07 -90.79
C ASP A 963 -82.95 66.65 -91.81
N ASP A 964 -82.01 65.79 -91.43
CA ASP A 964 -80.91 65.29 -92.28
C ASP A 964 -81.04 63.78 -92.67
N THR A 965 -80.08 63.24 -93.44
CA THR A 965 -79.90 61.79 -93.63
C THR A 965 -78.82 61.27 -92.69
N VAL A 966 -79.13 60.22 -91.94
CA VAL A 966 -78.27 59.72 -90.84
C VAL A 966 -77.94 58.25 -91.05
N ASP A 967 -76.65 57.90 -91.08
CA ASP A 967 -76.18 56.51 -91.09
C ASP A 967 -75.84 56.02 -89.68
N PHE A 968 -76.60 55.03 -89.20
CA PHE A 968 -76.43 54.49 -87.86
C PHE A 968 -75.11 53.74 -87.63
N ASN A 969 -74.38 53.35 -88.68
CA ASN A 969 -73.06 52.72 -88.52
C ASN A 969 -71.94 53.70 -88.11
N ASN A 970 -72.16 55.01 -88.29
CA ASN A 970 -71.19 56.05 -87.93
C ASN A 970 -71.16 56.34 -86.42
N TYR A 971 -72.19 55.92 -85.67
CA TYR A 971 -72.30 56.17 -84.23
C TYR A 971 -71.75 54.99 -83.43
N ARG A 972 -70.53 55.15 -82.93
CA ARG A 972 -69.71 54.08 -82.32
C ARG A 972 -69.36 54.29 -80.85
N GLU A 973 -69.69 55.46 -80.30
CA GLU A 973 -69.42 55.80 -78.90
C GLU A 973 -70.64 55.51 -78.02
N THR A 974 -70.41 55.13 -76.77
CA THR A 974 -71.48 54.82 -75.81
C THR A 974 -72.29 56.09 -75.51
N GLY A 975 -73.60 56.09 -75.78
CA GLY A 975 -74.47 57.24 -75.60
C GLY A 975 -75.88 57.06 -76.18
N ILE A 976 -76.72 58.09 -76.10
CA ILE A 976 -78.07 58.11 -76.70
C ILE A 976 -78.18 59.33 -77.60
N VAL A 977 -78.41 59.12 -78.90
CA VAL A 977 -78.60 60.19 -79.88
C VAL A 977 -80.09 60.29 -80.23
N LYS A 978 -80.64 61.51 -80.16
CA LYS A 978 -81.99 61.79 -80.63
C LYS A 978 -81.94 62.20 -82.10
N VAL A 979 -82.68 61.49 -82.93
CA VAL A 979 -82.74 61.72 -84.38
C VAL A 979 -84.17 62.13 -84.70
N VAL A 980 -84.39 63.30 -85.31
CA VAL A 980 -85.72 63.90 -85.48
C VAL A 980 -85.97 64.20 -86.95
N ASN A 981 -87.03 63.65 -87.53
CA ASN A 981 -87.42 63.85 -88.92
C ASN A 981 -86.28 63.61 -89.95
N CYS A 982 -85.44 62.60 -89.69
CA CYS A 982 -84.30 62.26 -90.54
C CYS A 982 -84.57 61.02 -91.40
N LEU A 983 -83.92 60.93 -92.57
CA LEU A 983 -83.88 59.69 -93.34
C LEU A 983 -82.81 58.77 -92.72
N ILE A 984 -83.18 57.59 -92.23
CA ILE A 984 -82.24 56.72 -91.50
C ILE A 984 -81.67 55.64 -92.41
N GLN A 985 -80.38 55.73 -92.70
CA GLN A 985 -79.63 54.72 -93.46
C GLN A 985 -79.07 53.64 -92.52
N ASN A 986 -79.10 52.39 -93.00
CA ASN A 986 -78.65 51.21 -92.27
C ASN A 986 -79.34 51.00 -90.91
N GLY A 987 -80.53 51.60 -90.71
CA GLY A 987 -81.43 51.38 -89.58
C GLY A 987 -82.38 50.19 -89.80
N PRO A 988 -83.31 49.92 -88.86
CA PRO A 988 -84.25 48.79 -88.96
C PRO A 988 -85.39 48.99 -89.99
N TYR A 989 -85.40 50.08 -90.76
CA TYR A 989 -86.48 50.50 -91.65
C TYR A 989 -86.24 50.04 -93.10
N LYS A 990 -87.31 49.64 -93.81
CA LYS A 990 -87.25 49.15 -95.19
C LYS A 990 -87.76 50.16 -96.25
N SER A 991 -88.08 51.39 -95.85
CA SER A 991 -88.63 52.45 -96.70
C SER A 991 -87.91 53.77 -96.45
N ASP A 992 -87.76 54.61 -97.48
CA ASP A 992 -87.10 55.93 -97.44
C ASP A 992 -87.96 57.03 -96.76
N ASN A 993 -88.64 56.69 -95.67
CA ASN A 993 -89.40 57.66 -94.90
C ASN A 993 -88.50 58.38 -93.89
N ARG A 994 -88.92 59.58 -93.47
CA ARG A 994 -88.24 60.32 -92.40
C ARG A 994 -88.80 59.90 -91.04
N HIS A 995 -87.91 59.69 -90.09
CA HIS A 995 -88.20 59.09 -88.79
C HIS A 995 -87.71 59.96 -87.64
N THR A 996 -88.43 59.91 -86.52
CA THR A 996 -88.00 60.53 -85.25
C THR A 996 -87.82 59.43 -84.21
N VAL A 997 -86.57 59.15 -83.84
CA VAL A 997 -86.18 57.99 -83.02
C VAL A 997 -85.10 58.35 -82.01
N PHE A 998 -84.90 57.49 -81.02
CA PHE A 998 -83.73 57.52 -80.15
C PHE A 998 -82.84 56.31 -80.42
N LEU A 999 -81.59 56.55 -80.78
CA LEU A 999 -80.58 55.52 -80.96
C LEU A 999 -79.68 55.48 -79.71
N LYS A 1000 -79.76 54.39 -78.96
CA LYS A 1000 -78.84 54.06 -77.88
C LYS A 1000 -77.69 53.20 -78.40
N ILE A 1001 -76.45 53.57 -78.10
CA ILE A 1001 -75.25 52.81 -78.43
C ILE A 1001 -74.52 52.44 -77.13
N THR A 1002 -74.03 51.21 -77.05
CA THR A 1002 -73.15 50.71 -75.98
C THR A 1002 -71.92 50.07 -76.61
N ASN A 1003 -70.78 50.73 -76.52
CA ASN A 1003 -69.49 50.22 -76.97
C ASN A 1003 -68.78 49.53 -75.80
N LEU A 1004 -68.45 48.25 -75.97
CA LEU A 1004 -67.87 47.44 -74.89
C LEU A 1004 -66.34 47.45 -74.90
N ASP A 1005 -65.72 47.31 -76.07
CA ASP A 1005 -64.28 47.07 -76.20
C ASP A 1005 -63.67 47.66 -77.49
N GLY A 1006 -64.40 48.54 -78.18
CA GLY A 1006 -63.97 49.15 -79.44
C GLY A 1006 -64.23 48.28 -80.69
N GLN A 1007 -64.40 46.96 -80.54
CA GLN A 1007 -64.75 46.03 -81.63
C GLN A 1007 -66.21 45.58 -81.58
N THR A 1008 -66.77 45.42 -80.38
CA THR A 1008 -68.14 44.96 -80.14
C THR A 1008 -69.01 46.10 -79.64
N GLN A 1009 -70.13 46.33 -80.32
CA GLN A 1009 -71.09 47.39 -79.98
C GLN A 1009 -72.52 46.85 -79.99
N TYR A 1010 -73.35 47.37 -79.11
CA TYR A 1010 -74.80 47.13 -79.13
C TYR A 1010 -75.51 48.43 -79.46
N GLN A 1011 -76.41 48.39 -80.42
CA GLN A 1011 -77.25 49.52 -80.78
C GLN A 1011 -78.72 49.15 -80.59
N THR A 1012 -79.51 50.08 -80.05
CA THR A 1012 -80.94 49.90 -79.79
C THR A 1012 -81.69 51.17 -80.22
N VAL A 1013 -82.72 50.99 -81.04
CA VAL A 1013 -83.56 52.07 -81.56
C VAL A 1013 -84.92 52.02 -80.90
N TYR A 1014 -85.32 53.14 -80.33
CA TYR A 1014 -86.64 53.37 -79.75
C TYR A 1014 -87.42 54.32 -80.66
N GLU A 1015 -88.54 53.85 -81.21
CA GLU A 1015 -89.46 54.65 -82.03
C GLU A 1015 -90.91 54.35 -81.64
N GLY A 1016 -91.51 55.26 -80.86
CA GLY A 1016 -92.80 55.02 -80.23
C GLY A 1016 -92.77 53.76 -79.36
N ASP A 1017 -93.71 52.85 -79.61
CA ASP A 1017 -93.80 51.56 -78.91
C ASP A 1017 -92.95 50.44 -79.55
N ASN A 1018 -92.27 50.72 -80.67
CA ASN A 1018 -91.42 49.74 -81.34
C ASN A 1018 -89.97 49.83 -80.84
N LEU A 1019 -89.40 48.67 -80.49
CA LEU A 1019 -88.02 48.52 -80.05
C LEU A 1019 -87.25 47.62 -81.01
N TYR A 1020 -86.10 48.10 -81.49
CA TYR A 1020 -85.20 47.33 -82.33
C TYR A 1020 -83.81 47.31 -81.72
N GLY A 1021 -83.06 46.22 -81.84
CA GLY A 1021 -81.66 46.20 -81.44
C GLY A 1021 -80.80 45.31 -82.31
N ARG A 1022 -79.50 45.59 -82.29
CA ARG A 1022 -78.48 44.81 -82.97
C ARG A 1022 -77.20 44.79 -82.17
N LYS A 1023 -76.43 43.72 -82.36
CA LYS A 1023 -75.01 43.66 -82.01
C LYS A 1023 -74.20 43.91 -83.27
N LEU A 1024 -73.28 44.86 -83.23
CA LEU A 1024 -72.26 45.05 -84.25
C LEU A 1024 -70.94 44.45 -83.75
N TYR A 1025 -70.25 43.77 -84.65
CA TYR A 1025 -68.87 43.34 -84.45
C TYR A 1025 -68.04 43.86 -85.63
N ASN A 1026 -66.99 44.63 -85.35
CA ASN A 1026 -66.20 45.38 -86.34
C ASN A 1026 -67.05 46.25 -87.29
N GLY A 1027 -68.12 46.86 -86.77
CA GLY A 1027 -68.90 47.88 -87.48
C GLY A 1027 -70.04 47.38 -88.39
N SER A 1028 -70.37 46.08 -88.40
CA SER A 1028 -71.58 45.57 -89.07
C SER A 1028 -72.38 44.61 -88.20
N GLY A 1029 -73.71 44.60 -88.38
CA GLY A 1029 -74.66 43.77 -87.63
C GLY A 1029 -76.11 43.94 -88.10
N GLN A 1030 -76.90 42.86 -88.08
CA GLN A 1030 -78.32 42.87 -88.48
C GLN A 1030 -79.23 43.39 -87.35
N TRP A 1031 -80.26 44.15 -87.71
CA TRP A 1031 -81.30 44.61 -86.79
C TRP A 1031 -82.35 43.54 -86.51
N HIS A 1032 -82.69 43.40 -85.23
CA HIS A 1032 -83.75 42.52 -84.74
C HIS A 1032 -84.85 43.36 -84.07
N LYS A 1033 -86.12 43.06 -84.36
CA LYS A 1033 -87.27 43.69 -83.70
C LYS A 1033 -87.59 42.92 -82.41
N TYR A 1034 -87.64 43.62 -81.29
CA TYR A 1034 -88.17 43.07 -80.04
C TYR A 1034 -89.70 43.19 -80.07
N THR A 1035 -90.41 42.10 -80.36
CA THR A 1035 -91.87 42.06 -80.29
C THR A 1035 -92.33 41.77 -78.88
N ASN A 1036 -93.09 42.69 -78.27
CA ASN A 1036 -93.88 42.43 -77.07
C ASN A 1036 -95.09 41.54 -77.44
N THR A 1037 -94.92 40.23 -77.37
CA THR A 1037 -96.04 39.30 -77.12
C THR A 1037 -95.82 38.74 -75.71
N PRO A 1038 -96.80 38.78 -74.79
CA PRO A 1038 -96.66 38.20 -73.47
C PRO A 1038 -96.33 36.70 -73.57
N ILE A 1039 -95.29 36.26 -72.84
CA ILE A 1039 -95.12 34.85 -72.45
C ILE A 1039 -95.79 34.68 -71.09
#